data_AF-A0A3M2LXN9-F1
#
_entry.id   AF-A0A3M2LXN9-F1
#
_cell.length_a   1.000
_cell.length_b   1.000
_cell.length_c   1.000
_cell.angle_alpha   90.00
_cell.angle_beta   90.00
_cell.angle_gamma   90.00
#
_symmetry.space_group_name_H-M   'P 1'
#
loop_
_entity.id
_entity.type
_entity.pdbx_description
1 polymer ?
#
loop_
_entity_poly.entity_id
_entity_poly.type
_entity_poly.pdbx_seq_one_letter_code
_entity_poly.pdbx_strand_id
1 'polypeptide(L)'
;MTMLGRRRGPWWGPRRGAFDNEAAPMGWGPAFTYGGPWAITIGGWPAIETTHLLVQDTPTAMSLTALAMSGAGYGIAALMRRLDIRAKVDTETRIAHTVNCTALSVGAVGGTVAGLDSAFTAGTWFLTGFSLSIANNVWSKFGSSRRGKGEKTSKWARLEENLGLAKHEVQEVNTNGRGTVFADIEAKDGATAEDLARKIPAMAAALHVGQGRITHTTDEDDSSKIRLRIQSGDFLKAGRAWRGPSAFGASIADSPLRYGFYEDGEDTLINIVGPAMREPGPVPSMNVEHAIAMGTNGAGKTFGVSVILTDAMTRSEVSVVVIDVSKPDQDYGHIRHGVDLFIRDTGEARRFFKVMPDVIKARTDALARGGHKTWTPGCGLNFVIIVAEEAADYAADSRGYQKILRTARSAGIWIITSIQRATHNNIDTDARANSPAGLCFGLRDGADAQYCLPDEAIDQGAWPQWANRKPGYHYLAGLGTPEDRWAVAARTELGDPAELAAAVTAAASIRTPLDEVTATAFGELWRKREVFDAPLLADDDPGQEDAPSPRPGPPAAAPPAPPRAEAGGWPPDETDHELDDEDAAREVEELEDAMATEVGELEDMLQDVLDADPEPGEYQGLTLETAVPDPDEEEAPVLDLGHPTPPEERLTTDQARDAIHQRLDGWLRGGKQDFYPRELNDILLRVDIGDSRRWFYRLRDRLITDGVISEDESDDGFGRYDIHRSPLT
;
A
#
# COMPACT_ATOMS: atom_id res chain seq x y z
N MET A 1 71.85 -2.28 -34.67
CA MET A 1 72.02 -1.26 -33.62
C MET A 1 71.35 -1.81 -32.36
N THR A 2 72.04 -2.58 -31.49
CA THR A 2 72.77 -2.15 -30.26
C THR A 2 71.95 -1.22 -29.36
N MET A 3 71.83 -1.33 -28.03
CA MET A 3 72.39 -2.13 -26.92
C MET A 3 71.50 -1.78 -25.69
N LEU A 4 71.13 -2.68 -24.77
CA LEU A 4 71.87 -3.13 -23.57
C LEU A 4 72.17 -2.05 -22.50
N GLY A 5 71.72 -2.28 -21.25
CA GLY A 5 72.20 -1.57 -20.05
C GLY A 5 71.57 -2.03 -18.72
N ARG A 6 72.00 -3.19 -18.19
CA ARG A 6 72.75 -3.42 -16.91
C ARG A 6 72.07 -2.95 -15.61
N ARG A 7 71.57 -3.85 -14.74
CA ARG A 7 72.28 -4.62 -13.67
C ARG A 7 73.27 -3.83 -12.81
N ARG A 8 72.96 -3.70 -11.52
CA ARG A 8 73.88 -3.87 -10.37
C ARG A 8 73.13 -4.53 -9.20
N GLY A 9 73.57 -5.72 -8.80
CA GLY A 9 73.48 -6.19 -7.40
C GLY A 9 74.90 -6.16 -6.81
N PRO A 10 75.23 -6.99 -5.80
CA PRO A 10 74.60 -7.17 -4.49
C PRO A 10 75.61 -6.86 -3.37
N TRP A 11 75.18 -6.69 -2.11
CA TRP A 11 76.08 -6.80 -0.95
C TRP A 11 75.45 -7.69 0.13
N TRP A 12 76.27 -8.61 0.63
CA TRP A 12 75.93 -9.73 1.51
C TRP A 12 76.27 -9.43 2.98
N GLY A 13 75.31 -9.73 3.88
CA GLY A 13 75.50 -10.35 5.20
C GLY A 13 75.92 -9.46 6.40
N PRO A 14 75.68 -9.93 7.66
CA PRO A 14 75.40 -11.32 8.04
C PRO A 14 74.11 -11.56 8.86
N ARG A 15 73.58 -12.78 8.72
CA ARG A 15 72.66 -13.41 9.67
C ARG A 15 73.36 -13.71 11.00
N ARG A 16 72.75 -13.31 12.10
CA ARG A 16 72.71 -13.94 13.44
C ARG A 16 71.31 -13.59 13.95
N GLY A 17 70.48 -14.44 14.52
CA GLY A 17 70.65 -15.71 15.23
C GLY A 17 69.44 -15.72 16.17
N ALA A 18 68.73 -16.84 16.24
CA ALA A 18 67.51 -17.01 17.00
C ALA A 18 67.63 -16.54 18.46
N PHE A 19 66.60 -15.83 18.93
CA PHE A 19 66.05 -15.99 20.28
C PHE A 19 64.55 -15.73 20.17
N ASP A 20 63.81 -16.84 20.17
CA ASP A 20 62.42 -16.88 20.58
C ASP A 20 62.32 -16.31 21.99
N ASN A 21 61.47 -15.31 22.15
CA ASN A 21 60.82 -15.04 23.43
C ASN A 21 59.34 -14.84 23.09
N GLU A 22 58.62 -15.94 23.05
CA GLU A 22 57.18 -15.98 23.27
C GLU A 22 56.91 -15.35 24.64
N ALA A 23 56.52 -14.08 24.64
CA ALA A 23 55.63 -13.55 25.66
C ALA A 23 54.28 -13.39 24.97
N ALA A 24 53.48 -14.46 25.00
CA ALA A 24 52.06 -14.36 24.65
C ALA A 24 51.44 -13.23 25.49
N PRO A 25 50.74 -12.25 24.89
CA PRO A 25 49.90 -11.36 25.67
C PRO A 25 48.84 -12.25 26.32
N MET A 26 48.95 -12.43 27.63
CA MET A 26 47.99 -13.14 28.47
C MET A 26 46.60 -12.61 28.10
N GLY A 27 45.81 -13.38 27.36
CA GLY A 27 44.49 -12.99 26.93
C GLY A 27 43.56 -13.01 28.14
N TRP A 28 43.23 -11.84 28.67
CA TRP A 28 42.26 -11.72 29.76
C TRP A 28 40.91 -12.16 29.17
N GLY A 29 40.32 -13.24 29.70
CA GLY A 29 39.08 -13.81 29.17
C GLY A 29 37.89 -12.84 29.21
N PRO A 30 36.79 -13.14 28.51
CA PRO A 30 35.61 -12.27 28.40
C PRO A 30 35.04 -11.85 29.77
N ALA A 31 35.19 -12.68 30.81
CA ALA A 31 34.81 -12.33 32.18
C ALA A 31 35.47 -11.03 32.69
N PHE A 32 36.70 -10.73 32.27
CA PHE A 32 37.40 -9.50 32.67
C PHE A 32 37.02 -8.28 31.82
N THR A 33 36.69 -8.49 30.54
CA THR A 33 36.28 -7.41 29.63
C THR A 33 34.84 -6.94 29.90
N TYR A 34 33.94 -7.84 30.29
CA TYR A 34 32.53 -7.53 30.57
C TYR A 34 32.24 -7.35 32.06
N GLY A 35 32.97 -8.03 32.95
CA GLY A 35 32.81 -7.92 34.40
C GLY A 35 33.67 -6.83 35.06
N GLY A 36 34.65 -6.26 34.35
CA GLY A 36 35.60 -5.28 34.88
C GLY A 36 34.94 -4.03 35.48
N PRO A 37 34.07 -3.31 34.75
CA PRO A 37 33.38 -2.13 35.27
C PRO A 37 32.46 -2.46 36.46
N TRP A 38 31.76 -3.60 36.42
CA TRP A 38 30.94 -4.08 37.53
C TRP A 38 31.77 -4.38 38.78
N ALA A 39 32.93 -5.01 38.62
CA ALA A 39 33.86 -5.28 39.72
C ALA A 39 34.46 -3.98 40.29
N ILE A 40 34.66 -2.94 39.48
CA ILE A 40 35.13 -1.63 39.95
C ILE A 40 34.01 -0.85 40.67
N THR A 41 32.79 -0.87 40.15
CA THR A 41 31.64 -0.20 40.79
C THR A 41 31.29 -0.85 42.14
N ILE A 42 31.30 -2.18 42.21
CA ILE A 42 30.96 -2.93 43.43
C ILE A 42 32.16 -3.01 44.38
N GLY A 43 33.37 -3.31 43.87
CA GLY A 43 34.59 -3.47 44.66
C GLY A 43 35.30 -2.17 45.02
N GLY A 44 35.05 -1.08 44.30
CA GLY A 44 35.61 0.25 44.58
C GLY A 44 34.94 0.93 45.77
N TRP A 45 33.70 0.56 46.10
CA TRP A 45 32.96 1.07 47.26
C TRP A 45 33.74 0.97 48.58
N PRO A 46 34.18 -0.22 49.03
CA PRO A 46 34.91 -0.34 50.30
C PRO A 46 36.25 0.40 50.26
N ALA A 47 36.90 0.53 49.10
CA ALA A 47 38.17 1.25 48.98
C ALA A 47 37.99 2.76 49.15
N ILE A 48 36.96 3.34 48.54
CA ILE A 48 36.65 4.77 48.65
C ILE A 48 36.16 5.11 50.06
N GLU A 49 35.28 4.28 50.63
CA GLU A 49 34.80 4.47 51.99
C GLU A 49 35.94 4.36 53.02
N THR A 50 36.83 3.36 52.87
CA THR A 50 38.01 3.25 53.72
C THR A 50 38.93 4.47 53.57
N THR A 51 39.08 5.00 52.36
CA THR A 51 39.90 6.19 52.11
C THR A 51 39.27 7.43 52.77
N HIS A 52 37.94 7.60 52.68
CA HIS A 52 37.20 8.66 53.36
C HIS A 52 37.41 8.59 54.88
N LEU A 53 37.19 7.41 55.49
CA LEU A 53 37.35 7.21 56.93
C LEU A 53 38.79 7.49 57.43
N LEU A 54 39.81 7.26 56.60
CA LEU A 54 41.20 7.54 56.94
C LEU A 54 41.57 9.03 56.89
N VAL A 55 40.81 9.85 56.16
CA VAL A 55 41.15 11.27 55.93
C VAL A 55 40.09 12.25 56.47
N GLN A 56 38.93 11.76 56.92
CA GLN A 56 37.80 12.59 57.36
C GLN A 56 38.13 13.55 58.52
N ASP A 57 38.98 13.12 59.46
CA ASP A 57 39.27 13.87 60.68
C ASP A 57 40.27 15.02 60.46
N THR A 58 40.85 15.14 59.26
CA THR A 58 41.88 16.14 58.95
C THR A 58 41.58 16.84 57.61
N PRO A 59 41.05 18.07 57.63
CA PRO A 59 40.67 18.80 56.40
C PRO A 59 41.81 18.98 55.39
N THR A 60 43.04 19.13 55.87
CA THR A 60 44.25 19.20 55.02
C THR A 60 44.58 17.86 54.37
N ALA A 61 44.40 16.74 55.06
CA ALA A 61 44.61 15.41 54.50
C ALA A 61 43.53 15.07 53.46
N MET A 62 42.28 15.43 53.73
CA MET A 62 41.16 15.23 52.80
C MET A 62 41.36 16.03 51.50
N SER A 63 41.71 17.31 51.61
CA SER A 63 41.95 18.17 50.45
C SER A 63 43.15 17.71 49.61
N LEU A 64 44.26 17.32 50.25
CA LEU A 64 45.42 16.75 49.54
C LEU A 64 45.10 15.41 48.87
N THR A 65 44.30 14.56 49.50
CA THR A 65 43.86 13.27 48.95
C THR A 65 42.94 13.47 47.75
N ALA A 66 41.97 14.39 47.83
CA ALA A 66 41.10 14.75 46.71
C ALA A 66 41.88 15.32 45.52
N LEU A 67 42.89 16.16 45.77
CA LEU A 67 43.79 16.71 44.75
C LEU A 67 44.65 15.61 44.10
N ALA A 68 45.20 14.71 44.91
CA ALA A 68 45.99 13.58 44.42
C ALA A 68 45.16 12.62 43.56
N MET A 69 43.94 12.30 43.99
CA MET A 69 43.00 11.46 43.24
C MET A 69 42.55 12.12 41.94
N SER A 70 42.27 13.43 41.96
CA SER A 70 41.95 14.20 40.74
C SER A 70 43.12 14.19 39.74
N GLY A 71 44.35 14.40 40.22
CA GLY A 71 45.56 14.34 39.40
C GLY A 71 45.83 12.95 38.81
N ALA A 72 45.62 11.89 39.61
CA ALA A 72 45.73 10.51 39.16
C ALA A 72 44.67 10.16 38.13
N GLY A 73 43.41 10.57 38.35
CA GLY A 73 42.31 10.39 37.41
C GLY A 73 42.56 11.05 36.05
N TYR A 74 43.06 12.29 36.06
CA TYR A 74 43.48 12.98 34.83
C TYR A 74 44.63 12.26 34.13
N GLY A 75 45.64 11.79 34.88
CA GLY A 75 46.77 11.04 34.34
C GLY A 75 46.34 9.73 33.65
N ILE A 76 45.39 9.00 34.25
CA ILE A 76 44.83 7.77 33.70
C ILE A 76 44.01 8.05 32.44
N ALA A 77 43.14 9.08 32.45
CA ALA A 77 42.37 9.47 31.28
C ALA A 77 43.27 9.90 30.10
N ALA A 78 44.34 10.65 30.38
CA ALA A 78 45.33 11.05 29.38
C ALA A 78 46.14 9.86 28.83
N LEU A 79 46.50 8.89 29.69
CA LEU A 79 47.16 7.65 29.28
C LEU A 79 46.24 6.80 28.41
N MET A 80 44.98 6.62 28.82
CA MET A 80 43.97 5.86 28.06
C MET A 80 43.77 6.45 26.67
N ARG A 81 43.60 7.78 26.59
CA ARG A 81 43.48 8.49 25.30
C ARG A 81 44.72 8.30 24.42
N ARG A 82 45.93 8.30 24.98
CA ARG A 82 47.18 8.02 24.24
C ARG A 82 47.25 6.57 23.75
N LEU A 83 46.83 5.61 24.57
CA LEU A 83 46.77 4.19 24.20
C LEU A 83 45.74 3.96 23.09
N ASP A 84 44.57 4.58 23.17
CA ASP A 84 43.51 4.50 22.15
C ASP A 84 43.96 5.10 20.81
N ILE A 85 44.66 6.23 20.83
CA ILE A 85 45.26 6.83 19.61
C ILE A 85 46.29 5.86 19.00
N ARG A 86 47.14 5.24 19.82
CA ARG A 86 48.16 4.29 19.36
C ARG A 86 47.55 2.99 18.84
N ALA A 87 46.43 2.56 19.41
CA ALA A 87 45.67 1.38 19.02
C ALA A 87 44.71 1.64 17.85
N LYS A 88 44.67 2.86 17.31
CA LYS A 88 43.78 3.29 16.21
C LYS A 88 42.30 3.03 16.48
N VAL A 89 41.88 3.21 17.73
CA VAL A 89 40.47 3.14 18.13
C VAL A 89 39.72 4.33 17.51
N ASP A 90 38.47 4.12 17.10
CA ASP A 90 37.64 5.15 16.48
C ASP A 90 37.38 6.34 17.42
N THR A 91 37.05 7.48 16.84
CA THR A 91 36.96 8.75 17.59
C THR A 91 35.83 8.73 18.63
N GLU A 92 34.71 8.05 18.34
CA GLU A 92 33.55 7.98 19.23
C GLU A 92 33.84 7.09 20.45
N THR A 93 34.41 5.90 20.24
CA THR A 93 34.84 5.00 21.33
C THR A 93 35.92 5.64 22.21
N ARG A 94 36.85 6.39 21.61
CA ARG A 94 37.87 7.14 22.37
C ARG A 94 37.27 8.23 23.25
N ILE A 95 36.23 8.93 22.76
CA ILE A 95 35.50 9.92 23.55
C ILE A 95 34.79 9.22 24.71
N ALA A 96 34.13 8.09 24.46
CA ALA A 96 33.45 7.32 25.50
C ALA A 96 34.40 6.82 26.60
N HIS A 97 35.57 6.25 26.25
CA HIS A 97 36.58 5.84 27.24
C HIS A 97 37.05 7.02 28.10
N THR A 98 37.25 8.19 27.48
CA THR A 98 37.68 9.39 28.19
C THR A 98 36.60 9.91 29.14
N VAL A 99 35.33 9.92 28.70
CA VAL A 99 34.17 10.30 29.52
C VAL A 99 34.01 9.35 30.70
N ASN A 100 34.15 8.03 30.48
CA ASN A 100 34.05 7.01 31.53
C ASN A 100 35.16 7.15 32.58
N CYS A 101 36.42 7.31 32.16
CA CYS A 101 37.53 7.55 33.10
C CYS A 101 37.33 8.84 33.91
N THR A 102 36.77 9.89 33.28
CA THR A 102 36.51 11.17 33.94
C THR A 102 35.38 11.03 34.96
N ALA A 103 34.26 10.42 34.59
CA ALA A 103 33.12 10.19 35.48
C ALA A 103 33.48 9.31 36.69
N LEU A 104 34.29 8.25 36.50
CA LEU A 104 34.80 7.43 37.59
C LEU A 104 35.69 8.24 38.56
N SER A 105 36.55 9.10 38.01
CA SER A 105 37.44 9.96 38.82
C SER A 105 36.64 10.99 39.62
N VAL A 106 35.61 11.59 39.02
CA VAL A 106 34.71 12.53 39.71
C VAL A 106 33.93 11.82 40.82
N GLY A 107 33.39 10.62 40.56
CA GLY A 107 32.70 9.82 41.57
C GLY A 107 33.59 9.41 42.74
N ALA A 108 34.84 9.01 42.46
CA ALA A 108 35.80 8.62 43.50
C ALA A 108 36.25 9.81 44.36
N VAL A 109 36.47 10.98 43.76
CA VAL A 109 36.77 12.22 44.49
C VAL A 109 35.57 12.66 45.33
N GLY A 110 34.36 12.61 44.76
CA GLY A 110 33.12 12.93 45.46
C GLY A 110 32.89 12.04 46.69
N GLY A 111 33.01 10.72 46.53
CA GLY A 111 32.86 9.76 47.63
C GLY A 111 33.95 9.89 48.71
N THR A 112 35.18 10.26 48.34
CA THR A 112 36.27 10.47 49.32
C THR A 112 36.08 11.75 50.14
N VAL A 113 35.45 12.78 49.57
CA VAL A 113 35.20 14.05 50.26
C VAL A 113 33.92 14.01 51.09
N ALA A 114 32.84 13.48 50.54
CA ALA A 114 31.51 13.54 51.14
C ALA A 114 31.12 12.29 51.95
N GLY A 115 31.89 11.20 51.86
CA GLY A 115 31.50 9.90 52.41
C GLY A 115 30.43 9.20 51.57
N LEU A 116 30.36 7.87 51.67
CA LEU A 116 29.32 7.07 51.00
C LEU A 116 28.24 6.58 51.99
N ASP A 117 28.21 7.15 53.20
CA ASP A 117 27.30 6.83 54.30
C ASP A 117 25.88 7.40 54.11
N SER A 118 25.73 8.47 53.33
CA SER A 118 24.43 9.04 52.98
C SER A 118 23.78 8.31 51.80
N ALA A 119 22.46 8.12 51.86
CA ALA A 119 21.69 7.53 50.75
C ALA A 119 21.87 8.28 49.42
N PHE A 120 22.16 9.59 49.47
CA PHE A 120 22.37 10.43 48.30
C PHE A 120 23.74 10.20 47.63
N THR A 121 24.82 10.14 48.41
CA THR A 121 26.18 9.88 47.89
C THR A 121 26.35 8.41 47.48
N ALA A 122 25.73 7.50 48.23
CA ALA A 122 25.56 6.10 47.86
C ALA A 122 24.85 5.94 46.51
N GLY A 123 23.69 6.58 46.38
CA GLY A 123 22.89 6.58 45.16
C GLY A 123 23.64 7.18 43.97
N THR A 124 24.42 8.23 44.18
CA THR A 124 25.22 8.88 43.12
C THR A 124 26.37 7.98 42.64
N TRP A 125 27.07 7.28 43.54
CA TRP A 125 28.11 6.31 43.18
C TRP A 125 27.54 5.15 42.38
N PHE A 126 26.44 4.56 42.85
CA PHE A 126 25.80 3.45 42.16
C PHE A 126 25.19 3.90 40.83
N LEU A 127 24.45 5.01 40.76
CA LEU A 127 23.90 5.51 39.48
C LEU A 127 25.00 5.79 38.44
N THR A 128 26.13 6.37 38.87
CA THR A 128 27.26 6.63 37.98
C THR A 128 27.91 5.33 37.51
N GLY A 129 28.22 4.41 38.42
CA GLY A 129 28.85 3.13 38.08
C GLY A 129 27.93 2.18 37.28
N PHE A 130 26.62 2.20 37.55
CA PHE A 130 25.61 1.42 36.84
C PHE A 130 25.39 1.97 35.43
N SER A 131 25.30 3.30 35.28
CA SER A 131 25.22 3.95 33.96
C SER A 131 26.45 3.68 33.10
N LEU A 132 27.65 3.72 33.70
CA LEU A 132 28.90 3.35 33.02
C LEU A 132 28.92 1.87 32.60
N SER A 133 28.43 0.98 33.45
CA SER A 133 28.43 -0.46 33.20
C SER A 133 27.41 -0.85 32.13
N ILE A 134 26.25 -0.19 32.11
CA ILE A 134 25.25 -0.29 31.04
C ILE A 134 25.83 0.28 29.75
N ALA A 135 26.44 1.47 29.77
CA ALA A 135 27.05 2.07 28.59
C ALA A 135 28.14 1.15 28.00
N ASN A 136 29.01 0.56 28.83
CA ASN A 136 30.04 -0.39 28.37
C ASN A 136 29.44 -1.68 27.79
N ASN A 137 28.35 -2.20 28.37
CA ASN A 137 27.67 -3.41 27.88
C ASN A 137 26.87 -3.15 26.58
N VAL A 138 26.27 -1.98 26.44
CA VAL A 138 25.57 -1.54 25.22
C VAL A 138 26.59 -1.30 24.10
N TRP A 139 27.67 -0.57 24.38
CA TRP A 139 28.69 -0.23 23.39
C TRP A 139 29.58 -1.41 22.97
N SER A 140 29.87 -2.37 23.85
CA SER A 140 30.60 -3.59 23.46
C SER A 140 29.78 -4.49 22.53
N LYS A 141 28.43 -4.48 22.66
CA LYS A 141 27.54 -5.11 21.69
C LYS A 141 27.59 -4.40 20.33
N PHE A 142 27.65 -3.07 20.30
CA PHE A 142 27.81 -2.30 19.05
C PHE A 142 29.23 -2.32 18.47
N GLY A 143 30.28 -2.51 19.28
CA GLY A 143 31.68 -2.63 18.83
C GLY A 143 32.03 -4.02 18.31
N SER A 144 31.32 -5.05 18.76
CA SER A 144 31.51 -6.44 18.31
C SER A 144 31.04 -6.71 16.87
N SER A 145 30.27 -5.79 16.28
CA SER A 145 29.90 -5.85 14.85
C SER A 145 30.94 -5.22 13.92
N ARG A 146 31.98 -4.55 14.44
CA ARG A 146 32.89 -3.71 13.62
C ARG A 146 34.38 -4.10 13.66
N ARG A 147 34.76 -5.17 14.36
CA ARG A 147 36.15 -5.63 14.46
C ARG A 147 36.30 -7.06 13.94
N GLY A 148 36.76 -7.18 12.70
CA GLY A 148 36.82 -8.44 11.96
C GLY A 148 37.83 -9.48 12.47
N LYS A 149 37.62 -10.71 11.96
CA LYS A 149 38.46 -11.91 11.97
C LYS A 149 38.93 -12.40 13.34
N GLY A 150 38.05 -13.13 14.02
CA GLY A 150 38.41 -14.11 15.04
C GLY A 150 37.33 -15.19 15.07
N GLU A 151 37.74 -16.45 14.93
CA GLU A 151 36.89 -17.64 14.98
C GLU A 151 35.86 -17.55 16.12
N LYS A 152 34.60 -17.37 15.74
CA LYS A 152 33.44 -17.66 16.56
C LYS A 152 32.55 -18.51 15.69
N THR A 153 32.31 -19.75 16.09
CA THR A 153 31.17 -20.55 15.63
C THR A 153 29.94 -19.66 15.72
N SER A 154 29.53 -19.13 14.57
CA SER A 154 28.47 -18.14 14.49
C SER A 154 27.17 -18.81 14.89
N LYS A 155 26.17 -18.04 15.34
CA LYS A 155 24.80 -18.56 15.49
C LYS A 155 24.33 -19.28 14.21
N TRP A 156 24.92 -18.93 13.07
CA TRP A 156 24.77 -19.59 11.78
C TRP A 156 25.36 -21.00 11.72
N ALA A 157 26.58 -21.25 12.22
CA ALA A 157 27.14 -22.61 12.29
C ALA A 157 26.28 -23.56 13.15
N ARG A 158 25.67 -23.05 14.23
CA ARG A 158 24.67 -23.81 15.02
C ARG A 158 23.33 -23.97 14.30
N LEU A 159 22.97 -23.04 13.41
CA LEU A 159 21.78 -23.14 12.57
C LEU A 159 22.00 -24.13 11.42
N GLU A 160 23.20 -24.13 10.82
CA GLU A 160 23.66 -25.05 9.78
C GLU A 160 23.64 -26.49 10.27
N GLU A 161 24.15 -26.73 11.48
CA GLU A 161 24.16 -28.05 12.12
C GLU A 161 22.74 -28.53 12.48
N ASN A 162 21.88 -27.65 13.03
CA ASN A 162 20.54 -28.02 13.50
C ASN A 162 19.45 -28.07 12.41
N LEU A 163 19.61 -27.31 11.32
CA LEU A 163 18.64 -27.24 10.19
C LEU A 163 19.16 -27.93 8.91
N GLY A 164 20.33 -28.57 8.97
CA GLY A 164 20.95 -29.26 7.84
C GLY A 164 21.27 -28.34 6.67
N LEU A 165 21.66 -27.07 6.93
CA LEU A 165 22.05 -26.10 5.89
C LEU A 165 23.52 -26.23 5.47
N ALA A 166 24.17 -27.38 5.72
CA ALA A 166 25.59 -27.62 5.42
C ALA A 166 25.99 -27.40 3.94
N LYS A 167 25.02 -27.26 3.04
CA LYS A 167 25.20 -26.98 1.62
C LYS A 167 25.00 -25.50 1.23
N HIS A 168 24.76 -24.60 2.20
CA HIS A 168 24.52 -23.18 1.96
C HIS A 168 25.54 -22.37 2.77
N GLU A 169 26.53 -21.77 2.11
CA GLU A 169 27.60 -21.01 2.77
C GLU A 169 27.30 -19.51 2.73
N VAL A 170 27.32 -18.83 3.87
CA VAL A 170 27.18 -17.36 3.94
C VAL A 170 28.50 -16.70 3.58
N GLN A 171 28.50 -15.93 2.49
CA GLN A 171 29.68 -15.19 2.04
C GLN A 171 29.81 -13.84 2.74
N GLU A 172 28.71 -13.09 2.84
CA GLU A 172 28.72 -11.72 3.36
C GLU A 172 27.47 -11.45 4.19
N VAL A 173 27.62 -10.74 5.31
CA VAL A 173 26.50 -10.30 6.15
C VAL A 173 26.59 -8.80 6.32
N ASN A 174 25.62 -8.11 5.77
CA ASN A 174 25.51 -6.65 5.81
C ASN A 174 24.26 -6.24 6.59
N THR A 175 24.28 -5.04 7.17
CA THR A 175 23.11 -4.44 7.82
C THR A 175 22.89 -3.04 7.28
N ASN A 176 21.63 -2.68 7.06
CA ASN A 176 21.26 -1.31 6.68
C ASN A 176 21.25 -0.34 7.88
N GLY A 177 21.60 -0.79 9.08
CA GLY A 177 21.56 0.03 10.30
C GLY A 177 20.15 0.35 10.80
N ARG A 178 19.11 -0.18 10.14
CA ARG A 178 17.68 0.00 10.45
C ARG A 178 17.01 -1.33 10.81
N GLY A 179 17.79 -2.28 11.33
CA GLY A 179 17.28 -3.55 11.83
C GLY A 179 16.92 -4.60 10.79
N THR A 180 17.33 -4.40 9.53
CA THR A 180 17.36 -5.44 8.51
C THR A 180 18.79 -5.96 8.37
N VAL A 181 18.92 -7.28 8.27
CA VAL A 181 20.17 -7.98 8.00
C VAL A 181 20.05 -8.64 6.63
N PHE A 182 21.04 -8.38 5.78
CA PHE A 182 21.21 -9.06 4.49
C PHE A 182 22.32 -10.08 4.65
N ALA A 183 22.08 -11.31 4.20
CA ALA A 183 23.09 -12.35 4.13
C ALA A 183 23.14 -12.89 2.69
N ASP A 184 24.29 -12.72 2.03
CA ASP A 184 24.53 -13.32 0.72
C ASP A 184 25.00 -14.77 0.94
N ILE A 185 24.24 -15.71 0.40
CA ILE A 185 24.38 -17.16 0.55
C ILE A 185 24.75 -17.76 -0.81
N GLU A 186 25.74 -18.64 -0.84
CA GLU A 186 26.08 -19.45 -2.00
C GLU A 186 25.64 -20.90 -1.76
N ALA A 187 24.78 -21.41 -2.63
CA ALA A 187 24.36 -22.80 -2.63
C ALA A 187 25.43 -23.70 -3.27
N LYS A 188 25.79 -24.77 -2.57
CA LYS A 188 26.82 -25.75 -2.95
C LYS A 188 26.22 -27.15 -3.11
N ASP A 189 26.96 -28.04 -3.76
CA ASP A 189 26.63 -29.47 -3.88
C ASP A 189 25.20 -29.76 -4.40
N GLY A 190 24.74 -28.96 -5.36
CA GLY A 190 23.43 -29.09 -6.00
C GLY A 190 22.24 -28.68 -5.14
N ALA A 191 22.46 -27.97 -4.03
CA ALA A 191 21.38 -27.35 -3.27
C ALA A 191 20.75 -26.19 -4.06
N THR A 192 19.45 -25.99 -3.85
CA THR A 192 18.66 -24.97 -4.57
C THR A 192 18.19 -23.86 -3.64
N ALA A 193 17.69 -22.76 -4.23
CA ALA A 193 16.96 -21.72 -3.51
C ALA A 193 15.68 -22.28 -2.86
N GLU A 194 14.99 -23.19 -3.54
CA GLU A 194 13.79 -23.85 -3.03
C GLU A 194 14.07 -24.69 -1.76
N ASP A 195 15.24 -25.36 -1.70
CA ASP A 195 15.65 -26.08 -0.49
C ASP A 195 15.87 -25.14 0.71
N LEU A 196 16.32 -23.91 0.46
CA LEU A 196 16.43 -22.86 1.48
C LEU A 196 15.04 -22.32 1.86
N ALA A 197 14.19 -22.05 0.86
CA ALA A 197 12.81 -21.58 1.05
C ALA A 197 12.00 -22.51 1.95
N ARG A 198 12.08 -23.83 1.72
CA ARG A 198 11.43 -24.86 2.54
C ARG A 198 11.89 -24.85 4.01
N LYS A 199 13.04 -24.26 4.33
CA LYS A 199 13.60 -24.17 5.68
C LYS A 199 13.36 -22.84 6.36
N ILE A 200 12.86 -21.82 5.65
CA ILE A 200 12.55 -20.49 6.20
C ILE A 200 11.66 -20.57 7.46
N PRO A 201 10.58 -21.38 7.52
CA PRO A 201 9.77 -21.47 8.73
C PRO A 201 10.56 -21.94 9.96
N ALA A 202 11.45 -22.92 9.79
CA ALA A 202 12.30 -23.43 10.87
C ALA A 202 13.38 -22.40 11.27
N MET A 203 13.93 -21.66 10.31
CA MET A 203 14.86 -20.56 10.56
C MET A 203 14.19 -19.41 11.33
N ALA A 204 12.96 -19.05 10.95
CA ALA A 204 12.19 -18.01 11.62
C ALA A 204 11.95 -18.37 13.10
N ALA A 205 11.55 -19.61 13.36
CA ALA A 205 11.38 -20.14 14.72
C ALA A 205 12.69 -20.11 15.52
N ALA A 206 13.81 -20.53 14.93
CA ALA A 206 15.12 -20.57 15.60
C ALA A 206 15.72 -19.19 15.86
N LEU A 207 15.43 -18.20 15.01
CA LEU A 207 15.85 -16.81 15.17
C LEU A 207 14.87 -15.98 16.03
N HIS A 208 13.74 -16.58 16.44
CA HIS A 208 12.65 -15.91 17.15
C HIS A 208 12.13 -14.67 16.41
N VAL A 209 11.99 -14.78 15.08
CA VAL A 209 11.40 -13.74 14.23
C VAL A 209 10.05 -14.22 13.70
N GLY A 210 9.12 -13.29 13.49
CA GLY A 210 7.78 -13.61 12.96
C GLY A 210 7.83 -14.23 11.55
N GLN A 211 6.77 -14.94 11.16
CA GLN A 211 6.60 -15.43 9.79
C GLN A 211 6.60 -14.24 8.80
N GLY A 212 7.18 -14.44 7.61
CA GLY A 212 7.35 -13.40 6.59
C GLY A 212 8.49 -12.40 6.85
N ARG A 213 9.19 -12.49 7.99
CA ARG A 213 10.35 -11.62 8.31
C ARG A 213 11.68 -12.12 7.74
N ILE A 214 11.66 -13.31 7.16
CA ILE A 214 12.78 -13.88 6.43
C ILE A 214 12.27 -14.03 5.01
N THR A 215 12.87 -13.28 4.08
CA THR A 215 12.62 -13.38 2.65
C THR A 215 13.92 -13.70 1.94
N HIS A 216 13.82 -14.26 0.75
CA HIS A 216 15.00 -14.56 -0.05
C HIS A 216 14.77 -14.13 -1.48
N THR A 217 15.85 -13.72 -2.15
CA THR A 217 15.86 -13.45 -3.58
C THR A 217 17.01 -14.22 -4.21
N THR A 218 16.81 -14.68 -5.43
CA THR A 218 17.83 -15.40 -6.19
C THR A 218 18.38 -14.49 -7.27
N ASP A 219 19.69 -14.57 -7.52
CA ASP A 219 20.33 -13.82 -8.60
C ASP A 219 19.92 -14.39 -9.96
N GLU A 220 19.51 -13.51 -10.89
CA GLU A 220 19.01 -13.89 -12.22
C GLU A 220 20.11 -14.55 -13.08
N ASP A 221 21.36 -14.09 -12.96
CA ASP A 221 22.50 -14.61 -13.72
C ASP A 221 23.05 -15.90 -13.11
N ASP A 222 22.88 -16.11 -11.80
CA ASP A 222 23.45 -17.22 -11.07
C ASP A 222 22.55 -17.71 -9.91
N SER A 223 21.74 -18.73 -10.20
CA SER A 223 20.83 -19.35 -9.22
C SER A 223 21.50 -19.93 -7.97
N SER A 224 22.83 -20.10 -7.95
CA SER A 224 23.56 -20.51 -6.75
C SER A 224 23.70 -19.37 -5.75
N LYS A 225 23.58 -18.11 -6.18
CA LYS A 225 23.65 -16.93 -5.31
C LYS A 225 22.26 -16.54 -4.85
N ILE A 226 22.08 -16.56 -3.53
CA ILE A 226 20.82 -16.29 -2.88
C ILE A 226 21.05 -15.17 -1.87
N ARG A 227 20.28 -14.09 -1.94
CA ARG A 227 20.29 -13.03 -0.94
C ARG A 227 19.16 -13.27 0.04
N LEU A 228 19.52 -13.53 1.29
CA LEU A 228 18.59 -13.68 2.41
C LEU A 228 18.42 -12.34 3.12
N ARG A 229 17.18 -11.91 3.34
CA ARG A 229 16.82 -10.71 4.10
C ARG A 229 16.13 -11.14 5.40
N ILE A 230 16.65 -10.71 6.55
CA ILE A 230 16.12 -11.03 7.87
C ILE A 230 15.79 -9.72 8.61
N GLN A 231 14.55 -9.59 9.05
CA GLN A 231 14.09 -8.45 9.85
C GLN A 231 14.13 -8.74 11.35
N SER A 232 14.77 -7.85 12.11
CA SER A 232 14.82 -7.92 13.58
C SER A 232 13.57 -7.39 14.29
N GLY A 233 12.76 -6.57 13.61
CA GLY A 233 11.57 -5.92 14.17
C GLY A 233 10.62 -5.42 13.08
N ASP A 234 9.39 -5.05 13.45
CA ASP A 234 8.40 -4.49 12.52
C ASP A 234 8.53 -2.95 12.50
N PHE A 235 9.31 -2.43 11.55
CA PHE A 235 9.57 -1.00 11.40
C PHE A 235 8.43 -0.24 10.72
N LEU A 236 7.45 -0.96 10.18
CA LEU A 236 6.26 -0.38 9.55
C LEU A 236 5.18 -0.04 10.58
N LYS A 237 5.25 -0.59 11.80
CA LYS A 237 4.15 -0.54 12.79
C LYS A 237 3.78 0.88 13.21
N ALA A 238 4.79 1.74 13.39
CA ALA A 238 4.57 3.14 13.74
C ALA A 238 3.89 3.95 12.61
N GLY A 239 3.97 3.48 11.37
CA GLY A 239 3.57 4.26 10.21
C GLY A 239 4.50 5.45 9.98
N ARG A 240 4.24 6.20 8.90
CA ARG A 240 4.81 7.53 8.66
C ARG A 240 3.67 8.43 8.26
N ALA A 241 3.60 9.63 8.83
CA ALA A 241 2.66 10.64 8.36
C ALA A 241 2.90 10.91 6.86
N TRP A 242 1.84 11.16 6.12
CA TRP A 242 1.92 11.54 4.72
C TRP A 242 2.75 12.81 4.56
N ARG A 243 3.74 12.74 3.68
CA ARG A 243 4.72 13.83 3.51
C ARG A 243 4.27 14.90 2.51
N GLY A 244 3.02 14.83 2.06
CA GLY A 244 2.52 15.59 0.93
C GLY A 244 2.85 14.95 -0.43
N PRO A 245 2.45 15.58 -1.55
CA PRO A 245 2.67 15.05 -2.89
C PRO A 245 4.15 14.93 -3.26
N SER A 246 4.50 13.99 -4.14
CA SER A 246 5.92 13.72 -4.42
C SER A 246 6.61 14.81 -5.27
N ALA A 247 5.85 15.53 -6.11
CA ALA A 247 6.33 16.64 -6.95
C ALA A 247 5.14 17.49 -7.48
N PHE A 248 4.48 18.18 -6.56
CA PHE A 248 3.37 19.11 -6.83
C PHE A 248 3.63 20.03 -8.04
N GLY A 249 2.67 20.11 -8.97
CA GLY A 249 2.76 20.97 -10.16
C GLY A 249 3.53 20.39 -11.35
N ALA A 250 4.32 19.32 -11.15
CA ALA A 250 5.00 18.65 -12.25
C ALA A 250 4.02 17.90 -13.17
N SER A 251 4.45 17.52 -14.37
CA SER A 251 3.71 16.57 -15.20
C SER A 251 3.68 15.20 -14.52
N ILE A 252 2.59 14.45 -14.71
CA ILE A 252 2.47 13.07 -14.23
C ILE A 252 3.60 12.15 -14.74
N ALA A 253 4.27 12.53 -15.82
CA ALA A 253 5.37 11.79 -16.41
C ALA A 253 6.76 12.31 -16.04
N ASP A 254 6.87 13.37 -15.24
CA ASP A 254 8.19 13.89 -14.85
C ASP A 254 8.88 12.98 -13.85
N SER A 255 8.14 12.44 -12.87
CA SER A 255 8.70 11.66 -11.76
C SER A 255 7.73 10.59 -11.25
N PRO A 256 8.21 9.50 -10.62
CA PRO A 256 7.37 8.49 -9.98
C PRO A 256 6.49 9.06 -8.86
N LEU A 257 5.33 8.43 -8.66
CA LEU A 257 4.49 8.73 -7.51
C LEU A 257 5.07 8.08 -6.27
N ARG A 258 5.05 8.80 -5.14
CA ARG A 258 5.46 8.24 -3.86
C ARG A 258 4.23 7.81 -3.09
N TYR A 259 4.16 6.52 -2.80
CA TYR A 259 2.96 5.91 -2.25
C TYR A 259 3.13 5.47 -0.78
N GLY A 260 4.35 5.09 -0.38
CA GLY A 260 4.58 4.48 0.91
C GLY A 260 6.06 4.38 1.24
N PHE A 261 6.38 3.45 2.12
CA PHE A 261 7.74 3.08 2.46
C PHE A 261 7.85 1.59 2.73
N TYR A 262 8.98 1.02 2.33
CA TYR A 262 9.35 -0.36 2.62
C TYR A 262 9.79 -0.51 4.08
N GLU A 263 9.80 -1.75 4.54
CA GLU A 263 10.25 -2.14 5.89
C GLU A 263 11.72 -1.80 6.20
N ASP A 264 12.56 -1.57 5.19
CA ASP A 264 13.93 -1.04 5.36
C ASP A 264 13.99 0.50 5.42
N GLY A 265 12.83 1.14 5.28
CA GLY A 265 12.60 2.56 5.40
C GLY A 265 12.87 3.36 4.14
N GLU A 266 13.18 2.72 3.01
CA GLU A 266 13.18 3.37 1.69
C GLU A 266 11.75 3.66 1.22
N ASP A 267 11.61 4.59 0.27
CA ASP A 267 10.30 4.98 -0.25
C ASP A 267 9.79 3.95 -1.26
N THR A 268 8.48 3.70 -1.21
CA THR A 268 7.76 2.93 -2.24
C THR A 268 7.36 3.89 -3.34
N LEU A 269 8.00 3.76 -4.49
CA LEU A 269 7.73 4.55 -5.70
C LEU A 269 7.00 3.69 -6.73
N ILE A 270 6.10 4.30 -7.50
CA ILE A 270 5.40 3.63 -8.60
C ILE A 270 5.48 4.43 -9.89
N ASN A 271 5.69 3.72 -11.01
CA ASN A 271 5.65 4.27 -12.36
C ASN A 271 4.40 3.77 -13.11
N ILE A 272 3.36 4.62 -13.13
CA ILE A 272 2.09 4.29 -13.79
C ILE A 272 2.07 4.65 -15.29
N VAL A 273 2.93 5.56 -15.74
CA VAL A 273 2.98 5.99 -17.16
C VAL A 273 3.94 5.13 -18.00
N GLY A 274 4.64 4.19 -17.37
CA GLY A 274 5.54 3.25 -18.01
C GLY A 274 6.73 3.93 -18.70
N PRO A 275 7.01 3.63 -19.98
CA PRO A 275 8.19 4.15 -20.69
C PRO A 275 8.07 5.65 -21.03
N ALA A 276 6.90 6.25 -20.84
CA ALA A 276 6.69 7.68 -21.05
C ALA A 276 7.26 8.54 -19.92
N MET A 277 7.69 7.93 -18.81
CA MET A 277 8.29 8.63 -17.68
C MET A 277 9.67 9.19 -18.03
N ARG A 278 9.89 10.48 -17.79
CA ARG A 278 11.15 11.20 -18.11
C ARG A 278 12.27 10.87 -17.12
N GLU A 279 11.95 10.86 -15.83
CA GLU A 279 12.91 10.55 -14.77
C GLU A 279 12.43 9.37 -13.91
N PRO A 280 12.46 8.13 -14.44
CA PRO A 280 11.89 6.96 -13.74
C PRO A 280 12.61 6.58 -12.45
N GLY A 281 13.79 7.13 -12.18
CA GLY A 281 14.58 6.82 -10.99
C GLY A 281 14.81 5.31 -10.84
N PRO A 282 14.51 4.71 -9.67
CA PRO A 282 14.70 3.29 -9.43
C PRO A 282 13.55 2.42 -9.97
N VAL A 283 12.52 3.00 -10.59
CA VAL A 283 11.33 2.27 -11.07
C VAL A 283 11.10 2.40 -12.58
N PRO A 284 12.09 1.99 -13.42
CA PRO A 284 11.87 1.94 -14.85
C PRO A 284 10.79 0.91 -15.18
N SER A 285 9.92 1.22 -16.13
CA SER A 285 9.01 0.23 -16.70
C SER A 285 8.99 0.33 -18.21
N MET A 286 8.91 -0.84 -18.85
CA MET A 286 8.90 -0.98 -20.30
C MET A 286 7.51 -0.72 -20.90
N ASN A 287 6.44 -0.80 -20.10
CA ASN A 287 5.05 -0.64 -20.55
C ASN A 287 4.20 0.04 -19.48
N VAL A 288 3.00 0.51 -19.84
CA VAL A 288 1.97 0.85 -18.85
C VAL A 288 1.40 -0.46 -18.29
N GLU A 289 1.47 -0.64 -16.97
CA GLU A 289 1.05 -1.86 -16.29
C GLU A 289 -0.22 -1.58 -15.47
N HIS A 290 -1.36 -2.09 -15.93
CA HIS A 290 -2.60 -2.06 -15.12
C HIS A 290 -2.40 -2.87 -13.83
N ALA A 291 -3.05 -2.44 -12.76
CA ALA A 291 -2.83 -2.97 -11.43
C ALA A 291 -4.09 -3.59 -10.83
N ILE A 292 -3.92 -4.60 -9.99
CA ILE A 292 -4.96 -5.11 -9.09
C ILE A 292 -4.60 -4.68 -7.67
N ALA A 293 -5.55 -4.09 -6.95
CA ALA A 293 -5.44 -3.88 -5.50
C ALA A 293 -6.31 -4.92 -4.79
N MET A 294 -5.68 -5.84 -4.05
CA MET A 294 -6.38 -6.95 -3.38
C MET A 294 -6.17 -6.91 -1.88
N GLY A 295 -7.16 -7.33 -1.09
CA GLY A 295 -7.13 -7.17 0.37
C GLY A 295 -8.51 -7.26 1.01
N THR A 296 -8.55 -7.65 2.28
CA THR A 296 -9.81 -7.68 3.06
C THR A 296 -10.33 -6.28 3.39
N ASN A 297 -11.59 -6.18 3.83
CA ASN A 297 -12.14 -4.90 4.29
C ASN A 297 -11.38 -4.39 5.50
N GLY A 298 -11.05 -3.09 5.51
CA GLY A 298 -10.21 -2.47 6.54
C GLY A 298 -8.70 -2.73 6.39
N ALA A 299 -8.25 -3.46 5.37
CA ALA A 299 -6.81 -3.68 5.12
C ALA A 299 -6.07 -2.42 4.62
N GLY A 300 -6.79 -1.36 4.24
CA GLY A 300 -6.23 -0.08 3.79
C GLY A 300 -6.10 0.10 2.27
N LYS A 301 -6.79 -0.72 1.46
CA LYS A 301 -6.77 -0.65 -0.02
C LYS A 301 -7.19 0.72 -0.54
N THR A 302 -8.43 1.11 -0.23
CA THR A 302 -9.10 2.31 -0.72
C THR A 302 -8.33 3.57 -0.32
N PHE A 303 -7.91 3.64 0.95
CA PHE A 303 -7.06 4.72 1.44
C PHE A 303 -5.71 4.78 0.68
N GLY A 304 -5.11 3.62 0.42
CA GLY A 304 -3.92 3.53 -0.41
C GLY A 304 -4.12 4.11 -1.82
N VAL A 305 -5.19 3.70 -2.50
CA VAL A 305 -5.53 4.25 -3.81
C VAL A 305 -5.78 5.76 -3.73
N SER A 306 -6.42 6.25 -2.65
CA SER A 306 -6.63 7.67 -2.42
C SER A 306 -5.32 8.47 -2.31
N VAL A 307 -4.27 7.92 -1.70
CA VAL A 307 -2.93 8.56 -1.66
C VAL A 307 -2.32 8.66 -3.08
N ILE A 308 -2.45 7.59 -3.89
CA ILE A 308 -2.00 7.60 -5.30
C ILE A 308 -2.75 8.67 -6.10
N LEU A 309 -4.08 8.70 -5.95
CA LEU A 309 -4.94 9.66 -6.63
C LEU A 309 -4.63 11.09 -6.21
N THR A 310 -4.43 11.35 -4.92
CA THR A 310 -4.09 12.68 -4.41
C THR A 310 -2.79 13.18 -5.03
N ASP A 311 -1.75 12.34 -5.05
CA ASP A 311 -0.48 12.72 -5.69
C ASP A 311 -0.68 13.02 -7.18
N ALA A 312 -1.42 12.17 -7.91
CA ALA A 312 -1.75 12.38 -9.32
C ALA A 312 -2.56 13.67 -9.56
N MET A 313 -3.59 13.94 -8.74
CA MET A 313 -4.43 15.15 -8.83
C MET A 313 -3.64 16.43 -8.53
N THR A 314 -2.46 16.33 -7.93
CA THR A 314 -1.54 17.47 -7.76
C THR A 314 -0.59 17.67 -8.94
N ARG A 315 -0.73 16.89 -10.02
CA ARG A 315 0.07 16.97 -11.24
C ARG A 315 -0.70 17.56 -12.41
N SER A 316 0.06 17.88 -13.46
CA SER A 316 -0.47 18.27 -14.77
C SER A 316 -0.46 17.09 -15.75
N GLU A 317 -1.16 17.25 -16.88
CA GLU A 317 -1.28 16.25 -17.95
C GLU A 317 -1.91 14.91 -17.50
N VAL A 318 -2.75 14.93 -16.47
CA VAL A 318 -3.46 13.75 -15.97
C VAL A 318 -4.92 14.07 -15.73
N SER A 319 -5.78 13.09 -15.97
CA SER A 319 -7.19 13.11 -15.58
C SER A 319 -7.55 11.85 -14.81
N VAL A 320 -8.45 11.99 -13.84
CA VAL A 320 -8.83 10.91 -12.94
C VAL A 320 -10.31 10.57 -13.11
N VAL A 321 -10.57 9.29 -13.35
CA VAL A 321 -11.90 8.68 -13.33
C VAL A 321 -11.99 7.75 -12.12
N VAL A 322 -13.03 7.89 -11.31
CA VAL A 322 -13.31 6.99 -10.19
C VAL A 322 -14.66 6.34 -10.43
N ILE A 323 -14.72 5.02 -10.30
CA ILE A 323 -15.94 4.22 -10.34
C ILE A 323 -16.04 3.54 -8.99
N ASP A 324 -17.01 3.95 -8.18
CA ASP A 324 -17.33 3.35 -6.89
C ASP A 324 -18.85 3.40 -6.70
N VAL A 325 -19.48 2.23 -6.82
CA VAL A 325 -20.93 2.06 -6.74
C VAL A 325 -21.41 1.68 -5.34
N SER A 326 -20.47 1.39 -4.44
CA SER A 326 -20.77 0.89 -3.10
C SER A 326 -20.75 2.01 -2.06
N LYS A 327 -19.64 2.77 -2.01
CA LYS A 327 -19.38 3.73 -0.92
C LYS A 327 -18.66 5.01 -1.41
N PRO A 328 -19.08 5.63 -2.53
CA PRO A 328 -18.32 6.71 -3.18
C PRO A 328 -17.97 7.90 -2.27
N ASP A 329 -18.93 8.39 -1.50
CA ASP A 329 -18.71 9.54 -0.61
C ASP A 329 -17.82 9.19 0.60
N GLN A 330 -17.89 7.95 1.10
CA GLN A 330 -17.07 7.50 2.22
C GLN A 330 -15.62 7.25 1.78
N ASP A 331 -15.44 6.67 0.59
CA ASP A 331 -14.14 6.18 0.13
C ASP A 331 -13.31 7.28 -0.55
N TYR A 332 -13.97 8.19 -1.28
CA TYR A 332 -13.30 9.25 -2.05
C TYR A 332 -13.89 10.65 -1.86
N GLY A 333 -14.89 10.84 -1.00
CA GLY A 333 -15.55 12.13 -0.78
C GLY A 333 -14.60 13.27 -0.44
N HIS A 334 -13.55 13.01 0.36
CA HIS A 334 -12.54 13.99 0.73
C HIS A 334 -11.71 14.50 -0.45
N ILE A 335 -11.60 13.75 -1.55
CA ILE A 335 -10.87 14.15 -2.76
C ILE A 335 -11.76 14.25 -4.01
N ARG A 336 -13.09 14.16 -3.88
CA ARG A 336 -14.04 14.12 -5.01
C ARG A 336 -13.93 15.30 -5.98
N HIS A 337 -13.59 16.49 -5.47
CA HIS A 337 -13.37 17.70 -6.27
C HIS A 337 -12.09 17.64 -7.14
N GLY A 338 -11.24 16.65 -6.88
CA GLY A 338 -10.11 16.27 -7.68
C GLY A 338 -10.44 15.36 -8.88
N VAL A 339 -11.60 14.69 -8.84
CA VAL A 339 -12.01 13.67 -9.83
C VAL A 339 -12.69 14.33 -11.03
N ASP A 340 -12.28 13.95 -12.25
CA ASP A 340 -12.83 14.51 -13.49
C ASP A 340 -14.16 13.86 -13.89
N LEU A 341 -14.30 12.56 -13.65
CA LEU A 341 -15.51 11.78 -13.87
C LEU A 341 -15.70 10.80 -12.71
N PHE A 342 -16.71 11.04 -11.88
CA PHE A 342 -17.02 10.20 -10.73
C PHE A 342 -18.33 9.43 -10.99
N ILE A 343 -18.20 8.12 -11.15
CA ILE A 343 -19.32 7.22 -11.43
C ILE A 343 -19.71 6.52 -10.13
N ARG A 344 -20.97 6.70 -9.75
CA ARG A 344 -21.53 6.27 -8.46
C ARG A 344 -22.66 5.25 -8.57
N ASP A 345 -23.02 4.90 -9.80
CA ASP A 345 -24.14 4.03 -10.15
C ASP A 345 -23.68 2.88 -11.05
N THR A 346 -24.21 1.68 -10.79
CA THR A 346 -23.88 0.45 -11.53
C THR A 346 -24.25 0.54 -13.00
N GLY A 347 -25.38 1.17 -13.34
CA GLY A 347 -25.78 1.38 -14.73
C GLY A 347 -24.82 2.31 -15.48
N GLU A 348 -24.41 3.42 -14.86
CA GLU A 348 -23.38 4.29 -15.42
C GLU A 348 -22.01 3.60 -15.54
N ALA A 349 -21.62 2.78 -14.57
CA ALA A 349 -20.38 2.01 -14.63
C ALA A 349 -20.37 1.04 -15.81
N ARG A 350 -21.48 0.31 -16.03
CA ARG A 350 -21.65 -0.57 -17.20
C ARG A 350 -21.58 0.22 -18.51
N ARG A 351 -22.28 1.36 -18.61
CA ARG A 351 -22.23 2.24 -19.79
C ARG A 351 -20.82 2.77 -20.05
N PHE A 352 -20.09 3.15 -19.01
CA PHE A 352 -18.69 3.57 -19.11
C PHE A 352 -17.83 2.50 -19.81
N PHE A 353 -17.86 1.25 -19.34
CA PHE A 353 -17.09 0.18 -19.98
C PHE A 353 -17.56 -0.12 -21.42
N LYS A 354 -18.84 0.06 -21.73
CA LYS A 354 -19.34 -0.09 -23.12
C LYS A 354 -18.80 0.98 -24.06
N VAL A 355 -18.60 2.22 -23.58
CA VAL A 355 -18.07 3.36 -24.37
C VAL A 355 -16.54 3.36 -24.48
N MET A 356 -15.84 2.74 -23.51
CA MET A 356 -14.37 2.73 -23.47
C MET A 356 -13.65 2.27 -24.75
N PRO A 357 -14.11 1.25 -25.51
CA PRO A 357 -13.49 0.89 -26.78
C PRO A 357 -13.44 2.04 -27.80
N ASP A 358 -14.48 2.87 -27.85
CA ASP A 358 -14.55 4.03 -28.75
C ASP A 358 -13.65 5.17 -28.25
N VAL A 359 -13.57 5.37 -26.93
CA VAL A 359 -12.64 6.31 -26.30
C VAL A 359 -11.19 5.93 -26.60
N ILE A 360 -10.83 4.66 -26.42
CA ILE A 360 -9.51 4.12 -26.75
C ILE A 360 -9.21 4.34 -28.23
N LYS A 361 -10.15 4.02 -29.11
CA LYS A 361 -10.01 4.23 -30.56
C LYS A 361 -9.74 5.71 -30.88
N ALA A 362 -10.58 6.62 -30.39
CA ALA A 362 -10.45 8.06 -30.62
C ALA A 362 -9.09 8.60 -30.16
N ARG A 363 -8.62 8.16 -28.99
CA ARG A 363 -7.31 8.52 -28.44
C ARG A 363 -6.16 7.95 -29.28
N THR A 364 -6.21 6.68 -29.67
CA THR A 364 -5.19 6.07 -30.53
C THR A 364 -5.12 6.72 -31.92
N ASP A 365 -6.27 7.10 -32.49
CA ASP A 365 -6.33 7.82 -33.77
C ASP A 365 -5.73 9.23 -33.63
N ALA A 366 -5.95 9.91 -32.50
CA ALA A 366 -5.32 11.21 -32.21
C ALA A 366 -3.80 11.08 -32.04
N LEU A 367 -3.31 10.09 -31.29
CA LEU A 367 -1.88 9.79 -31.16
C LEU A 367 -1.25 9.50 -32.51
N ALA A 368 -1.89 8.67 -33.34
CA ALA A 368 -1.39 8.33 -34.67
C ALA A 368 -1.32 9.56 -35.58
N ARG A 369 -2.32 10.44 -35.55
CA ARG A 369 -2.29 11.73 -36.28
C ARG A 369 -1.16 12.65 -35.79
N GLY A 370 -0.86 12.62 -34.50
CA GLY A 370 0.27 13.33 -33.89
C GLY A 370 1.64 12.68 -34.13
N GLY A 371 1.71 11.50 -34.76
CA GLY A 371 2.95 10.76 -34.98
C GLY A 371 3.48 10.01 -33.74
N HIS A 372 2.64 9.82 -32.73
CA HIS A 372 2.98 9.12 -31.49
C HIS A 372 2.50 7.67 -31.54
N LYS A 373 3.38 6.72 -31.19
CA LYS A 373 3.02 5.29 -31.10
C LYS A 373 2.21 4.97 -29.84
N THR A 374 2.53 5.66 -28.76
CA THR A 374 1.90 5.56 -27.44
C THR A 374 1.75 6.97 -26.89
N TRP A 375 0.98 7.12 -25.81
CA TRP A 375 0.96 8.39 -25.09
C TRP A 375 2.37 8.80 -24.68
N THR A 376 2.68 10.07 -24.90
CA THR A 376 3.91 10.72 -24.45
C THR A 376 3.57 12.11 -23.93
N PRO A 377 4.32 12.63 -22.95
CA PRO A 377 4.07 13.95 -22.41
C PRO A 377 4.09 15.03 -23.49
N GLY A 378 3.15 15.97 -23.46
CA GLY A 378 3.02 17.03 -24.46
C GLY A 378 2.35 16.62 -25.77
N CYS A 379 1.83 15.40 -25.91
CA CYS A 379 1.13 14.96 -27.13
C CYS A 379 -0.28 15.56 -27.32
N GLY A 380 -0.74 16.38 -26.37
CA GLY A 380 -2.06 17.04 -26.39
C GLY A 380 -3.20 16.20 -25.83
N LEU A 381 -2.92 14.99 -25.34
CA LEU A 381 -3.87 14.17 -24.57
C LEU A 381 -3.42 14.10 -23.11
N ASN A 382 -4.37 14.05 -22.17
CA ASN A 382 -4.06 13.77 -20.78
C ASN A 382 -3.78 12.28 -20.60
N PHE A 383 -2.91 11.90 -19.66
CA PHE A 383 -2.86 10.53 -19.17
C PHE A 383 -4.12 10.26 -18.32
N VAL A 384 -4.80 9.14 -18.54
CA VAL A 384 -6.06 8.86 -17.82
C VAL A 384 -5.82 7.78 -16.78
N ILE A 385 -6.15 8.07 -15.53
CA ILE A 385 -6.19 7.11 -14.42
C ILE A 385 -7.63 6.69 -14.22
N ILE A 386 -7.92 5.40 -14.22
CA ILE A 386 -9.23 4.84 -13.91
C ILE A 386 -9.11 3.97 -12.67
N VAL A 387 -9.86 4.31 -11.63
CA VAL A 387 -10.07 3.46 -10.46
C VAL A 387 -11.39 2.74 -10.60
N ALA A 388 -11.36 1.41 -10.58
CA ALA A 388 -12.55 0.58 -10.48
C ALA A 388 -12.59 -0.04 -9.08
N GLU A 389 -13.31 0.59 -8.17
CA GLU A 389 -13.46 0.15 -6.77
C GLU A 389 -14.55 -0.91 -6.63
N GLU A 390 -14.20 -2.05 -6.02
CA GLU A 390 -15.03 -3.25 -5.94
C GLU A 390 -15.59 -3.68 -7.31
N ALA A 391 -14.69 -3.80 -8.28
CA ALA A 391 -15.04 -4.03 -9.68
C ALA A 391 -15.74 -5.37 -9.96
N ALA A 392 -15.79 -6.29 -8.98
CA ALA A 392 -16.47 -7.57 -9.12
C ALA A 392 -17.95 -7.39 -9.50
N ASP A 393 -18.61 -6.36 -8.97
CA ASP A 393 -20.06 -6.17 -9.09
C ASP A 393 -20.50 -5.63 -10.47
N TYR A 394 -19.57 -5.07 -11.26
CA TYR A 394 -19.93 -4.36 -12.49
C TYR A 394 -18.94 -4.54 -13.65
N ALA A 395 -17.69 -4.91 -13.40
CA ALA A 395 -16.70 -5.13 -14.45
C ALA A 395 -16.62 -6.60 -14.87
N ALA A 396 -16.83 -7.54 -13.95
CA ALA A 396 -16.75 -8.99 -14.20
C ALA A 396 -17.73 -9.45 -15.30
N ASP A 397 -18.95 -8.91 -15.30
CA ASP A 397 -19.99 -9.23 -16.28
C ASP A 397 -19.77 -8.57 -17.65
N SER A 398 -18.83 -7.63 -17.76
CA SER A 398 -18.62 -6.92 -19.01
C SER A 398 -17.65 -7.70 -19.91
N ARG A 399 -18.17 -8.34 -20.97
CA ARG A 399 -17.36 -8.99 -22.03
C ARG A 399 -16.29 -8.06 -22.65
N GLY A 400 -16.42 -6.74 -22.45
CA GLY A 400 -15.48 -5.72 -22.90
C GLY A 400 -14.27 -5.50 -22.00
N TYR A 401 -14.31 -5.86 -20.71
CA TYR A 401 -13.29 -5.44 -19.73
C TYR A 401 -11.87 -5.92 -20.09
N GLN A 402 -11.73 -7.20 -20.42
CA GLN A 402 -10.47 -7.79 -20.88
C GLN A 402 -9.93 -7.07 -22.13
N LYS A 403 -10.80 -6.74 -23.09
CA LYS A 403 -10.41 -6.02 -24.31
C LYS A 403 -9.94 -4.61 -24.00
N ILE A 404 -10.60 -3.93 -23.05
CA ILE A 404 -10.22 -2.60 -22.56
C ILE A 404 -8.83 -2.66 -21.95
N LEU A 405 -8.59 -3.52 -20.95
CA LEU A 405 -7.27 -3.67 -20.31
C LEU A 405 -6.15 -3.97 -21.31
N ARG A 406 -6.41 -4.77 -22.34
CA ARG A 406 -5.41 -5.07 -23.37
C ARG A 406 -5.04 -3.88 -24.26
N THR A 407 -5.99 -2.99 -24.54
CA THR A 407 -5.85 -1.91 -25.53
C THR A 407 -5.63 -0.52 -24.92
N ALA A 408 -5.99 -0.35 -23.65
CA ALA A 408 -5.92 0.92 -22.91
C ALA A 408 -4.47 1.44 -22.74
N ARG A 409 -3.50 0.55 -22.53
CA ARG A 409 -2.09 0.88 -22.29
C ARG A 409 -1.50 1.84 -23.33
N SER A 410 -1.66 1.52 -24.62
CA SER A 410 -1.12 2.36 -25.72
C SER A 410 -1.84 3.69 -25.87
N ALA A 411 -3.09 3.78 -25.40
CA ALA A 411 -3.90 4.99 -25.42
C ALA A 411 -3.57 5.95 -24.25
N GLY A 412 -2.57 5.63 -23.41
CA GLY A 412 -2.22 6.46 -22.25
C GLY A 412 -3.26 6.39 -21.16
N ILE A 413 -3.78 5.20 -20.90
CA ILE A 413 -4.78 4.93 -19.87
C ILE A 413 -4.19 3.89 -18.92
N TRP A 414 -4.18 4.19 -17.63
CA TRP A 414 -3.87 3.25 -16.55
C TRP A 414 -5.14 2.93 -15.78
N ILE A 415 -5.25 1.68 -15.33
CA ILE A 415 -6.45 1.15 -14.68
C ILE A 415 -5.96 0.41 -13.45
N ILE A 416 -6.57 0.71 -12.30
CA ILE A 416 -6.41 -0.05 -11.08
C ILE A 416 -7.76 -0.63 -10.66
N THR A 417 -7.77 -1.95 -10.51
CA THR A 417 -8.95 -2.74 -10.15
C THR A 417 -8.83 -3.11 -8.68
N SER A 418 -9.63 -2.48 -7.82
CA SER A 418 -9.69 -2.82 -6.40
C SER A 418 -10.77 -3.87 -6.18
N ILE A 419 -10.42 -4.98 -5.53
CA ILE A 419 -11.34 -6.09 -5.23
C ILE A 419 -10.92 -6.77 -3.93
N GLN A 420 -11.86 -7.35 -3.20
CA GLN A 420 -11.50 -8.08 -1.98
C GLN A 420 -10.70 -9.36 -2.25
N ARG A 421 -11.11 -10.10 -3.28
CA ARG A 421 -10.46 -11.36 -3.68
C ARG A 421 -10.51 -11.51 -5.20
N ALA A 422 -9.36 -11.67 -5.82
CA ALA A 422 -9.18 -11.76 -7.27
C ALA A 422 -9.39 -13.19 -7.81
N THR A 423 -10.38 -13.93 -7.31
CA THR A 423 -10.72 -15.26 -7.83
C THR A 423 -11.30 -15.18 -9.24
N HIS A 424 -11.26 -16.30 -9.98
CA HIS A 424 -11.78 -16.40 -11.35
C HIS A 424 -13.25 -15.95 -11.51
N ASN A 425 -14.07 -16.08 -10.47
CA ASN A 425 -15.46 -15.61 -10.47
C ASN A 425 -15.61 -14.09 -10.36
N ASN A 426 -14.63 -13.41 -9.76
CA ASN A 426 -14.69 -11.95 -9.52
C ASN A 426 -13.92 -11.17 -10.59
N ILE A 427 -12.90 -11.80 -11.16
CA ILE A 427 -12.15 -11.27 -12.30
C ILE A 427 -11.63 -12.45 -13.12
N ASP A 428 -11.98 -12.46 -14.41
CA ASP A 428 -11.54 -13.53 -15.30
C ASP A 428 -9.99 -13.58 -15.41
N THR A 429 -9.47 -14.78 -15.68
CA THR A 429 -8.03 -15.03 -15.77
C THR A 429 -7.37 -14.16 -16.83
N ASP A 430 -8.03 -13.90 -17.96
CA ASP A 430 -7.45 -13.05 -18.99
C ASP A 430 -7.42 -11.57 -18.57
N ALA A 431 -8.41 -11.11 -17.79
CA ALA A 431 -8.41 -9.76 -17.23
C ALA A 431 -7.25 -9.59 -16.23
N ARG A 432 -6.99 -10.60 -15.40
CA ARG A 432 -5.79 -10.63 -14.51
C ARG A 432 -4.49 -10.65 -15.30
N ALA A 433 -4.39 -11.46 -16.35
CA ALA A 433 -3.20 -11.49 -17.20
C ALA A 433 -2.92 -10.13 -17.90
N ASN A 434 -3.96 -9.29 -18.09
CA ASN A 434 -3.81 -7.92 -18.57
C ASN A 434 -3.61 -6.88 -17.45
N SER A 435 -3.49 -7.31 -16.19
CA SER A 435 -3.18 -6.47 -15.04
C SER A 435 -1.99 -7.05 -14.27
N PRO A 436 -0.78 -7.00 -14.85
CA PRO A 436 0.40 -7.69 -14.31
C PRO A 436 0.94 -7.08 -13.01
N ALA A 437 0.52 -5.85 -12.66
CA ALA A 437 0.92 -5.22 -11.40
C ALA A 437 -0.05 -5.57 -10.26
N GLY A 438 0.49 -5.69 -9.05
CA GLY A 438 -0.25 -6.08 -7.86
C GLY A 438 0.08 -5.22 -6.65
N LEU A 439 -0.96 -4.68 -6.01
CA LEU A 439 -0.92 -4.10 -4.67
C LEU A 439 -1.68 -5.05 -3.74
N CYS A 440 -0.94 -5.96 -3.08
CA CYS A 440 -1.54 -7.00 -2.26
C CYS A 440 -1.50 -6.63 -0.78
N PHE A 441 -2.62 -6.13 -0.27
CA PHE A 441 -2.84 -5.80 1.14
C PHE A 441 -3.21 -7.04 1.96
N GLY A 442 -3.50 -6.84 3.24
CA GLY A 442 -3.78 -7.94 4.16
C GLY A 442 -4.96 -8.83 3.76
N LEU A 443 -4.68 -10.13 3.67
CA LEU A 443 -5.60 -11.22 3.37
C LEU A 443 -5.87 -12.09 4.62
N ARG A 444 -7.01 -12.80 4.61
CA ARG A 444 -7.32 -13.82 5.63
C ARG A 444 -6.48 -15.08 5.42
N ASP A 445 -6.37 -15.51 4.17
CA ASP A 445 -5.47 -16.57 3.73
C ASP A 445 -4.32 -15.95 2.92
N GLY A 446 -3.07 -16.22 3.33
CA GLY A 446 -1.90 -15.73 2.61
C GLY A 446 -1.75 -16.35 1.22
N ALA A 447 -2.28 -17.57 1.02
CA ALA A 447 -2.21 -18.28 -0.27
C ALA A 447 -3.02 -17.58 -1.37
N ASP A 448 -4.01 -16.77 -1.01
CA ASP A 448 -4.79 -15.99 -1.98
C ASP A 448 -3.93 -14.93 -2.68
N ALA A 449 -2.75 -14.58 -2.14
CA ALA A 449 -1.83 -13.62 -2.75
C ALA A 449 -1.41 -14.00 -4.19
N GLN A 450 -1.41 -15.29 -4.53
CA GLN A 450 -1.15 -15.80 -5.88
C GLN A 450 -2.10 -15.23 -6.96
N TYR A 451 -3.27 -14.71 -6.55
CA TYR A 451 -4.22 -14.11 -7.49
C TYR A 451 -3.94 -12.64 -7.81
N CYS A 452 -3.02 -12.01 -7.07
CA CYS A 452 -2.68 -10.59 -7.18
C CYS A 452 -1.19 -10.36 -7.42
N LEU A 453 -0.33 -11.20 -6.88
CA LEU A 453 1.13 -11.11 -7.01
C LEU A 453 1.63 -12.15 -8.01
N PRO A 454 2.74 -11.87 -8.71
CA PRO A 454 3.40 -12.85 -9.58
C PRO A 454 4.04 -13.97 -8.74
N ASP A 455 4.23 -15.14 -9.36
CA ASP A 455 4.77 -16.34 -8.72
C ASP A 455 6.13 -16.07 -8.07
N GLU A 456 6.98 -15.25 -8.70
CA GLU A 456 8.30 -14.88 -8.18
C GLU A 456 8.19 -14.16 -6.82
N ALA A 457 7.16 -13.33 -6.61
CA ALA A 457 6.96 -12.66 -5.33
C ALA A 457 6.54 -13.66 -4.24
N ILE A 458 5.69 -14.63 -4.59
CA ILE A 458 5.24 -15.70 -3.69
C ILE A 458 6.42 -16.59 -3.30
N ASP A 459 7.22 -17.00 -4.30
CA ASP A 459 8.41 -17.83 -4.11
C ASP A 459 9.45 -17.11 -3.23
N GLN A 460 9.65 -15.81 -3.40
CA GLN A 460 10.52 -15.00 -2.56
C GLN A 460 10.01 -14.86 -1.09
N GLY A 461 8.75 -15.20 -0.83
CA GLY A 461 8.16 -15.28 0.50
C GLY A 461 7.12 -14.20 0.82
N ALA A 462 6.49 -13.57 -0.18
CA ALA A 462 5.37 -12.66 0.04
C ALA A 462 4.19 -13.41 0.67
N TRP A 463 3.79 -13.04 1.89
CA TRP A 463 2.73 -13.73 2.63
C TRP A 463 1.83 -12.78 3.44
N PRO A 464 0.81 -12.17 2.80
CA PRO A 464 0.02 -11.08 3.38
C PRO A 464 -1.05 -11.53 4.39
N GLN A 465 -0.79 -12.56 5.21
CA GLN A 465 -1.77 -13.14 6.15
C GLN A 465 -1.95 -12.33 7.45
N TRP A 466 -2.28 -11.05 7.31
CA TRP A 466 -2.58 -10.17 8.44
C TRP A 466 -3.99 -9.58 8.42
N ALA A 467 -4.78 -9.81 7.37
CA ALA A 467 -6.11 -9.25 7.19
C ALA A 467 -6.14 -7.73 7.49
N ASN A 468 -7.10 -7.26 8.28
CA ASN A 468 -7.22 -5.87 8.70
C ASN A 468 -6.37 -5.49 9.93
N ARG A 469 -5.60 -6.42 10.53
CA ARG A 469 -4.80 -6.15 11.74
C ARG A 469 -3.61 -5.21 11.48
N LYS A 470 -3.25 -5.02 10.22
CA LYS A 470 -2.17 -4.13 9.79
C LYS A 470 -2.62 -3.25 8.62
N PRO A 471 -3.45 -2.22 8.85
CA PRO A 471 -3.93 -1.36 7.77
C PRO A 471 -2.80 -0.65 7.03
N GLY A 472 -2.89 -0.65 5.71
CA GLY A 472 -1.92 -0.06 4.78
C GLY A 472 -0.70 -0.93 4.50
N TYR A 473 -0.51 -2.05 5.20
CA TYR A 473 0.56 -3.00 4.88
C TYR A 473 0.23 -3.74 3.59
N HIS A 474 1.21 -3.81 2.68
CA HIS A 474 1.04 -4.45 1.39
C HIS A 474 2.38 -4.95 0.82
N TYR A 475 2.29 -5.86 -0.15
CA TYR A 475 3.35 -6.12 -1.12
C TYR A 475 3.03 -5.40 -2.43
N LEU A 476 4.07 -4.97 -3.14
CA LEU A 476 3.97 -4.29 -4.41
C LEU A 476 4.80 -5.03 -5.46
N ALA A 477 4.16 -5.44 -6.55
CA ALA A 477 4.80 -6.03 -7.71
C ALA A 477 4.38 -5.30 -8.99
N GLY A 478 5.31 -5.18 -9.96
CA GLY A 478 5.13 -4.36 -11.15
C GLY A 478 5.20 -2.85 -10.87
N LEU A 479 4.64 -2.04 -11.76
CA LEU A 479 4.73 -0.57 -11.80
C LEU A 479 6.19 -0.07 -11.80
N GLY A 480 7.08 -0.82 -12.42
CA GLY A 480 8.53 -0.58 -12.42
C GLY A 480 9.25 -0.97 -11.12
N THR A 481 8.55 -1.53 -10.13
CA THR A 481 9.17 -2.01 -8.88
C THR A 481 10.19 -3.11 -9.19
N PRO A 482 11.46 -2.98 -8.75
CA PRO A 482 12.47 -4.01 -8.93
C PRO A 482 12.04 -5.36 -8.32
N GLU A 483 12.33 -6.47 -9.00
CA GLU A 483 11.86 -7.80 -8.59
C GLU A 483 12.36 -8.22 -7.21
N ASP A 484 13.54 -7.76 -6.80
CA ASP A 484 14.13 -8.02 -5.48
C ASP A 484 13.41 -7.28 -4.32
N ARG A 485 12.41 -6.46 -4.67
CA ARG A 485 11.52 -5.74 -3.76
C ARG A 485 10.11 -6.35 -3.69
N TRP A 486 9.74 -7.29 -4.56
CA TRP A 486 8.35 -7.78 -4.64
C TRP A 486 7.89 -8.50 -3.36
N ALA A 487 8.79 -9.22 -2.69
CA ALA A 487 8.53 -9.80 -1.37
C ALA A 487 8.92 -8.90 -0.19
N VAL A 488 9.15 -7.60 -0.40
CA VAL A 488 9.43 -6.66 0.68
C VAL A 488 8.13 -6.01 1.11
N ALA A 489 7.76 -6.22 2.38
CA ALA A 489 6.57 -5.58 2.92
C ALA A 489 6.76 -4.05 2.90
N ALA A 490 5.72 -3.35 2.45
CA ALA A 490 5.62 -1.91 2.47
C ALA A 490 4.40 -1.48 3.28
N ARG A 491 4.37 -0.21 3.66
CA ARG A 491 3.18 0.42 4.21
C ARG A 491 2.91 1.74 3.52
N THR A 492 1.64 1.97 3.21
CA THR A 492 1.15 3.28 2.76
C THR A 492 1.47 4.35 3.82
N GLU A 493 1.78 5.56 3.39
CA GLU A 493 1.84 6.69 4.32
C GLU A 493 0.47 6.97 4.95
N LEU A 494 0.46 7.40 6.20
CA LEU A 494 -0.75 7.73 6.94
C LEU A 494 -1.12 9.18 6.65
N GLY A 495 -2.03 9.40 5.71
CA GLY A 495 -2.57 10.73 5.42
C GLY A 495 -3.86 11.01 6.19
N ASP A 496 -4.05 12.26 6.57
CA ASP A 496 -5.34 12.73 7.05
C ASP A 496 -6.22 13.15 5.85
N PRO A 497 -7.51 12.80 5.80
CA PRO A 497 -8.39 13.19 4.70
C PRO A 497 -8.43 14.71 4.43
N ALA A 498 -8.33 15.55 5.47
CA ALA A 498 -8.30 17.00 5.28
C ALA A 498 -6.97 17.47 4.68
N GLU A 499 -5.84 16.83 5.03
CA GLU A 499 -4.54 17.10 4.40
C GLU A 499 -4.54 16.73 2.90
N LEU A 500 -5.11 15.56 2.56
CA LEU A 500 -5.25 15.14 1.15
C LEU A 500 -6.15 16.11 0.39
N ALA A 501 -7.30 16.47 0.96
CA ALA A 501 -8.24 17.44 0.39
C ALA A 501 -7.57 18.81 0.15
N ALA A 502 -6.81 19.30 1.12
CA ALA A 502 -6.10 20.58 1.01
C ALA A 502 -5.07 20.56 -0.12
N ALA A 503 -4.36 19.44 -0.33
CA ALA A 503 -3.42 19.30 -1.43
C ALA A 503 -4.12 19.31 -2.80
N VAL A 504 -5.25 18.60 -2.93
CA VAL A 504 -6.07 18.60 -4.17
C VAL A 504 -6.63 20.01 -4.44
N THR A 505 -7.15 20.68 -3.41
CA THR A 505 -7.65 22.05 -3.51
C THR A 505 -6.54 23.02 -3.95
N ALA A 506 -5.35 22.93 -3.35
CA ALA A 506 -4.21 23.76 -3.72
C ALA A 506 -3.81 23.53 -5.19
N ALA A 507 -3.99 22.32 -5.70
CA ALA A 507 -3.68 21.96 -7.08
C ALA A 507 -4.76 22.35 -8.10
N ALA A 508 -5.93 22.84 -7.68
CA ALA A 508 -7.04 23.12 -8.59
C ALA A 508 -6.65 24.04 -9.77
N SER A 509 -5.77 25.02 -9.53
CA SER A 509 -5.33 25.98 -10.56
C SER A 509 -4.28 25.47 -11.54
N ILE A 510 -3.61 24.35 -11.23
CA ILE A 510 -2.54 23.75 -12.06
C ILE A 510 -2.99 22.50 -12.81
N ARG A 511 -4.13 21.90 -12.41
CA ARG A 511 -4.69 20.72 -13.08
C ARG A 511 -5.04 21.05 -14.53
N THR A 512 -4.71 20.13 -15.42
CA THR A 512 -5.10 20.21 -16.82
C THR A 512 -6.49 19.60 -16.97
N PRO A 513 -7.48 20.32 -17.52
CA PRO A 513 -8.78 19.73 -17.83
C PRO A 513 -8.63 18.52 -18.77
N LEU A 514 -9.59 17.59 -18.73
CA LEU A 514 -9.62 16.46 -19.67
C LEU A 514 -9.56 16.96 -21.12
N ASP A 515 -8.76 16.30 -21.95
CA ASP A 515 -8.58 16.67 -23.35
C ASP A 515 -9.89 16.52 -24.16
N GLU A 516 -10.06 17.39 -25.16
CA GLU A 516 -11.29 17.48 -25.96
C GLU A 516 -11.60 16.18 -26.72
N VAL A 517 -10.58 15.46 -27.17
CA VAL A 517 -10.73 14.18 -27.89
C VAL A 517 -11.43 13.16 -26.98
N THR A 518 -10.94 13.05 -25.76
CA THR A 518 -11.43 12.10 -24.77
C THR A 518 -12.78 12.52 -24.22
N ALA A 519 -12.96 13.80 -23.90
CA ALA A 519 -14.25 14.37 -23.49
C ALA A 519 -15.35 14.14 -24.54
N THR A 520 -15.03 14.35 -25.82
CA THR A 520 -15.98 14.12 -26.93
C THR A 520 -16.31 12.65 -27.08
N ALA A 521 -15.32 11.76 -26.96
CA ALA A 521 -15.52 10.33 -27.09
C ALA A 521 -16.36 9.73 -25.94
N PHE A 522 -16.25 10.28 -24.72
CA PHE A 522 -17.15 9.94 -23.62
C PHE A 522 -18.59 10.43 -23.83
N GLY A 523 -18.80 11.45 -24.67
CA GLY A 523 -20.13 11.85 -25.11
C GLY A 523 -21.05 12.33 -23.97
N GLU A 524 -22.21 11.69 -23.83
CA GLU A 524 -23.20 12.03 -22.80
C GLU A 524 -22.70 11.78 -21.38
N LEU A 525 -21.89 10.73 -21.16
CA LEU A 525 -21.30 10.44 -19.85
C LEU A 525 -20.47 11.63 -19.36
N TRP A 526 -19.71 12.27 -20.24
CA TRP A 526 -18.94 13.45 -19.90
C TRP A 526 -19.80 14.69 -19.70
N ARG A 527 -20.82 14.89 -20.54
CA ARG A 527 -21.67 16.09 -20.49
C ARG A 527 -22.62 16.14 -19.30
N LYS A 528 -23.07 14.99 -18.81
CA LYS A 528 -23.99 14.86 -17.67
C LYS A 528 -23.31 14.54 -16.35
N ARG A 529 -21.98 14.42 -16.34
CA ARG A 529 -21.23 14.09 -15.14
C ARG A 529 -21.54 15.06 -14.02
N GLU A 530 -21.56 14.53 -12.81
CA GLU A 530 -21.53 15.35 -11.61
C GLU A 530 -20.15 16.00 -11.47
N VAL A 531 -20.14 17.29 -11.16
CA VAL A 531 -18.91 18.07 -10.93
C VAL A 531 -18.93 18.55 -9.48
N PHE A 532 -17.84 18.31 -8.78
CA PHE A 532 -17.68 18.71 -7.39
C PHE A 532 -16.65 19.82 -7.29
N ASP A 533 -17.03 20.95 -6.68
CA ASP A 533 -16.12 22.08 -6.48
C ASP A 533 -15.43 22.07 -5.10
N ALA A 534 -15.84 21.16 -4.20
CA ALA A 534 -15.37 21.08 -2.82
C ALA A 534 -15.23 19.63 -2.32
N PRO A 535 -14.33 19.37 -1.36
CA PRO A 535 -14.26 18.09 -0.67
C PRO A 535 -15.55 17.82 0.14
N LEU A 536 -15.70 16.58 0.60
CA LEU A 536 -16.65 16.21 1.65
C LEU A 536 -15.83 15.79 2.88
N LEU A 537 -15.84 16.59 3.94
CA LEU A 537 -15.13 16.31 5.19
C LEU A 537 -16.13 16.20 6.36
N ALA A 538 -15.73 15.52 7.43
CA ALA A 538 -16.63 15.15 8.54
C ALA A 538 -17.15 16.33 9.40
N ASP A 539 -16.77 17.58 9.09
CA ASP A 539 -17.20 18.80 9.81
C ASP A 539 -18.08 19.74 8.97
N ASP A 540 -18.47 19.34 7.75
CA ASP A 540 -19.42 20.10 6.93
C ASP A 540 -20.87 19.84 7.43
N ASP A 541 -21.21 20.37 8.61
CA ASP A 541 -22.60 20.47 9.07
C ASP A 541 -23.35 21.41 8.11
N PRO A 542 -24.37 20.93 7.36
CA PRO A 542 -25.09 21.73 6.37
C PRO A 542 -25.93 22.88 6.97
N GLY A 543 -25.80 23.16 8.27
CA GLY A 543 -26.49 24.24 8.99
C GLY A 543 -25.79 25.59 9.03
N GLN A 544 -24.60 25.76 8.44
CA GLN A 544 -23.88 27.04 8.44
C GLN A 544 -23.97 27.77 7.08
N GLU A 545 -25.16 28.34 6.81
CA GLU A 545 -25.35 29.33 5.74
C GLU A 545 -24.36 30.52 5.91
N ASP A 546 -23.64 30.81 4.82
CA ASP A 546 -23.02 32.08 4.43
C ASP A 546 -22.69 33.10 5.54
N ALA A 547 -21.45 33.05 6.04
CA ALA A 547 -20.80 34.25 6.54
C ALA A 547 -20.00 34.92 5.39
N PRO A 548 -20.30 36.18 5.01
CA PRO A 548 -19.70 36.81 3.85
C PRO A 548 -18.19 37.01 4.05
N SER A 549 -17.42 36.70 3.00
CA SER A 549 -15.96 36.85 2.96
C SER A 549 -15.51 38.24 3.43
N PRO A 550 -14.59 38.36 4.40
CA PRO A 550 -14.04 39.66 4.76
C PRO A 550 -13.12 40.14 3.64
N ARG A 551 -13.36 41.37 3.17
CA ARG A 551 -12.53 42.09 2.20
C ARG A 551 -11.05 42.13 2.64
N PRO A 552 -10.09 42.14 1.70
CA PRO A 552 -8.67 42.19 2.03
C PRO A 552 -8.32 43.54 2.67
N GLY A 553 -7.93 43.50 3.94
CA GLY A 553 -7.29 44.61 4.64
C GLY A 553 -5.78 44.69 4.33
N PRO A 554 -5.16 45.88 4.48
CA PRO A 554 -3.74 46.08 4.17
C PRO A 554 -2.82 45.25 5.10
N PRO A 555 -1.58 44.94 4.67
CA PRO A 555 -0.75 43.92 5.31
C PRO A 555 -0.40 44.28 6.75
N ALA A 556 -0.89 43.46 7.69
CA ALA A 556 -0.54 43.55 9.09
C ALA A 556 0.81 42.85 9.34
N ALA A 557 1.65 43.52 10.13
CA ALA A 557 2.99 43.09 10.50
C ALA A 557 3.01 41.75 11.27
N ALA A 558 4.12 41.02 11.11
CA ALA A 558 4.36 39.71 11.73
C ALA A 558 4.14 39.72 13.25
N PRO A 559 3.42 38.73 13.82
CA PRO A 559 3.30 38.59 15.27
C PRO A 559 4.61 38.06 15.89
N PRO A 560 4.94 38.47 17.14
CA PRO A 560 6.13 38.01 17.83
C PRO A 560 5.98 36.57 18.33
N ALA A 561 7.10 35.86 18.38
CA ALA A 561 7.19 34.47 18.85
C ALA A 561 6.65 34.31 20.29
N PRO A 562 5.90 33.24 20.59
CA PRO A 562 5.43 32.98 21.94
C PRO A 562 6.57 32.57 22.88
N PRO A 563 6.52 32.96 24.16
CA PRO A 563 7.51 32.56 25.15
C PRO A 563 7.40 31.08 25.47
N ARG A 564 8.57 30.46 25.67
CA ARG A 564 8.75 29.07 26.09
C ARG A 564 8.12 28.85 27.48
N ALA A 565 6.97 28.18 27.52
CA ALA A 565 6.33 27.77 28.76
C ALA A 565 7.01 26.50 29.30
N GLU A 566 7.25 26.53 30.61
CA GLU A 566 7.86 25.47 31.41
C GLU A 566 6.93 24.25 31.54
N ALA A 567 7.55 23.08 31.71
CA ALA A 567 6.88 21.80 31.88
C ALA A 567 6.04 21.78 33.18
N GLY A 568 4.76 22.08 33.05
CA GLY A 568 3.73 21.71 34.03
C GLY A 568 3.28 20.27 33.77
N GLY A 569 3.42 19.41 34.77
CA GLY A 569 3.06 18.00 34.72
C GLY A 569 1.59 17.80 34.38
N TRP A 570 1.35 16.84 33.49
CA TRP A 570 0.01 16.33 33.21
C TRP A 570 -0.45 15.42 34.37
N PRO A 571 -1.73 15.47 34.76
CA PRO A 571 -2.30 14.51 35.70
C PRO A 571 -2.35 13.11 35.04
N PRO A 572 -2.30 12.02 35.84
CA PRO A 572 -2.43 10.67 35.28
C PRO A 572 -3.86 10.51 34.74
N ASP A 573 -3.95 10.20 33.44
CA ASP A 573 -5.20 9.85 32.79
C ASP A 573 -5.50 8.38 33.14
N GLU A 574 -6.48 8.18 34.01
CA GLU A 574 -7.16 6.91 34.24
C GLU A 574 -8.18 6.72 33.12
N THR A 575 -7.80 6.05 32.03
CA THR A 575 -8.73 5.25 31.21
C THR A 575 -7.95 4.15 30.48
N ASP A 576 -7.55 3.11 31.23
CA ASP A 576 -7.50 1.77 30.68
C ASP A 576 -8.95 1.32 30.50
N HIS A 577 -9.51 1.49 29.30
CA HIS A 577 -10.61 0.64 28.87
C HIS A 577 -9.99 -0.67 28.37
N GLU A 578 -9.66 -1.55 29.32
CA GLU A 578 -9.73 -2.98 29.05
C GLU A 578 -11.18 -3.23 28.63
N LEU A 579 -11.39 -3.57 27.36
CA LEU A 579 -12.66 -4.12 26.90
C LEU A 579 -12.85 -5.40 27.70
N ASP A 580 -13.83 -5.38 28.62
CA ASP A 580 -14.19 -6.53 29.42
C ASP A 580 -14.64 -7.63 28.44
N ASP A 581 -14.14 -8.86 28.62
CA ASP A 581 -14.48 -10.00 27.75
C ASP A 581 -16.02 -10.24 27.74
N GLU A 582 -16.75 -9.70 28.72
CA GLU A 582 -18.22 -9.71 28.80
C GLU A 582 -18.92 -8.76 27.81
N ASP A 583 -18.32 -7.61 27.45
CA ASP A 583 -18.95 -6.65 26.52
C ASP A 583 -18.80 -7.10 25.06
N ALA A 584 -17.65 -7.69 24.70
CA ALA A 584 -17.46 -8.31 23.39
C ALA A 584 -18.34 -9.55 23.19
N ALA A 585 -18.61 -10.32 24.27
CA ALA A 585 -19.55 -11.43 24.22
C ALA A 585 -20.99 -10.95 24.03
N ARG A 586 -21.36 -9.82 24.65
CA ARG A 586 -22.71 -9.24 24.53
C ARG A 586 -23.00 -8.70 23.12
N GLU A 587 -22.02 -8.06 22.47
CA GLU A 587 -22.18 -7.63 21.06
C GLU A 587 -22.35 -8.82 20.10
N VAL A 588 -21.69 -9.95 20.37
CA VAL A 588 -21.85 -11.17 19.56
C VAL A 588 -23.23 -11.82 19.80
N GLU A 589 -23.69 -11.86 21.05
CA GLU A 589 -25.03 -12.38 21.41
C GLU A 589 -26.14 -11.52 20.79
N GLU A 590 -26.01 -10.19 20.81
CA GLU A 590 -26.95 -9.27 20.14
C GLU A 590 -26.98 -9.44 18.61
N LEU A 591 -25.84 -9.75 18.00
CA LEU A 591 -25.76 -10.03 16.56
C LEU A 591 -26.39 -11.39 16.20
N GLU A 592 -26.19 -12.41 17.04
CA GLU A 592 -26.78 -13.74 16.88
C GLU A 592 -28.31 -13.69 17.03
N ASP A 593 -28.83 -12.93 17.99
CA ASP A 593 -30.28 -12.73 18.18
C ASP A 593 -30.92 -11.96 17.01
N ALA A 594 -30.22 -10.96 16.46
CA ALA A 594 -30.68 -10.24 15.27
C ALA A 594 -30.76 -11.15 14.03
N MET A 595 -29.73 -11.98 13.82
CA MET A 595 -29.72 -12.96 12.73
C MET A 595 -30.79 -14.04 12.91
N ALA A 596 -31.03 -14.52 14.14
CA ALA A 596 -32.07 -15.50 14.42
C ALA A 596 -33.47 -14.93 14.15
N THR A 597 -33.68 -13.64 14.42
CA THR A 597 -34.94 -12.94 14.12
C THR A 597 -35.18 -12.84 12.61
N GLU A 598 -34.17 -12.43 11.83
CA GLU A 598 -34.30 -12.37 10.36
C GLU A 598 -34.55 -13.75 9.74
N VAL A 599 -33.91 -14.81 10.25
CA VAL A 599 -34.14 -16.18 9.77
C VAL A 599 -35.56 -16.65 10.09
N GLY A 600 -36.09 -16.31 11.27
CA GLY A 600 -37.49 -16.61 11.63
C GLY A 600 -38.50 -15.90 10.72
N GLU A 601 -38.29 -14.62 10.42
CA GLU A 601 -39.14 -13.86 9.50
C GLU A 601 -39.12 -14.45 8.08
N LEU A 602 -37.96 -14.93 7.63
CA LEU A 602 -37.82 -15.61 6.34
C LEU A 602 -38.47 -17.00 6.32
N GLU A 603 -38.40 -17.76 7.42
CA GLU A 603 -39.12 -19.04 7.56
C GLU A 603 -40.64 -18.83 7.58
N ASP A 604 -41.14 -17.80 8.26
CA ASP A 604 -42.56 -17.46 8.28
C ASP A 604 -43.04 -17.03 6.87
N MET A 605 -42.26 -16.21 6.16
CA MET A 605 -42.57 -15.84 4.77
C MET A 605 -42.56 -17.06 3.82
N LEU A 606 -41.61 -17.98 4.01
CA LEU A 606 -41.54 -19.21 3.22
C LEU A 606 -42.73 -20.12 3.52
N GLN A 607 -43.13 -20.22 4.79
CA GLN A 607 -44.28 -21.01 5.22
C GLN A 607 -45.59 -20.43 4.68
N ASP A 608 -45.77 -19.12 4.66
CA ASP A 608 -46.93 -18.46 4.03
C ASP A 608 -47.02 -18.75 2.52
N VAL A 609 -45.87 -18.83 1.83
CA VAL A 609 -45.83 -19.21 0.41
C VAL A 609 -46.17 -20.69 0.21
N LEU A 610 -45.74 -21.57 1.12
CA LEU A 610 -46.02 -23.00 1.06
C LEU A 610 -47.47 -23.31 1.45
N ASP A 611 -48.05 -22.59 2.41
CA ASP A 611 -49.44 -22.74 2.85
C ASP A 611 -50.42 -22.11 1.84
N ALA A 612 -49.93 -21.23 0.95
CA ALA A 612 -50.69 -20.68 -0.18
C ALA A 612 -50.73 -21.62 -1.41
N ASP A 613 -50.07 -22.77 -1.38
CA ASP A 613 -50.20 -23.80 -2.41
C ASP A 613 -51.45 -24.65 -2.14
N PRO A 614 -52.49 -24.63 -3.01
CA PRO A 614 -53.71 -25.40 -2.78
C PRO A 614 -53.40 -26.91 -2.72
N GLU A 615 -53.92 -27.59 -1.70
CA GLU A 615 -53.62 -29.00 -1.44
C GLU A 615 -53.79 -29.90 -2.68
N PRO A 616 -53.03 -31.02 -2.80
CA PRO A 616 -52.95 -31.89 -4.00
C PRO A 616 -54.23 -32.67 -4.38
N GLY A 617 -55.42 -32.20 -4.01
CA GLY A 617 -56.73 -32.79 -4.31
C GLY A 617 -57.58 -32.02 -5.31
N GLU A 618 -57.39 -30.70 -5.48
CA GLU A 618 -58.29 -29.89 -6.35
C GLU A 618 -58.10 -30.12 -7.85
N TYR A 619 -56.99 -30.74 -8.27
CA TYR A 619 -56.71 -31.01 -9.68
C TYR A 619 -57.26 -32.35 -10.19
N GLN A 620 -57.84 -33.19 -9.32
CA GLN A 620 -58.34 -34.52 -9.71
C GLN A 620 -59.63 -34.50 -10.57
N GLY A 621 -60.29 -33.35 -10.70
CA GLY A 621 -61.50 -33.18 -11.51
C GLY A 621 -61.28 -32.60 -12.92
N LEU A 622 -60.07 -32.14 -13.25
CA LEU A 622 -59.78 -31.49 -14.53
C LEU A 622 -59.29 -32.52 -15.56
N THR A 623 -60.21 -33.37 -16.02
CA THR A 623 -59.97 -34.17 -17.23
C THR A 623 -60.17 -33.29 -18.48
N LEU A 624 -59.22 -33.38 -19.42
CA LEU A 624 -59.21 -32.71 -20.75
C LEU A 624 -60.47 -32.94 -21.62
N GLU A 625 -61.40 -33.78 -21.17
CA GLU A 625 -62.59 -34.21 -21.92
C GLU A 625 -63.90 -33.59 -21.39
N THR A 626 -63.86 -32.75 -20.35
CA THR A 626 -65.06 -32.07 -19.85
C THR A 626 -65.38 -30.89 -20.75
N ALA A 627 -66.41 -31.04 -21.60
CA ALA A 627 -66.90 -29.97 -22.44
C ALA A 627 -67.36 -28.78 -21.58
N VAL A 628 -66.66 -27.66 -21.72
CA VAL A 628 -67.06 -26.37 -21.15
C VAL A 628 -68.41 -26.00 -21.76
N PRO A 629 -69.45 -25.71 -20.95
CA PRO A 629 -70.71 -25.24 -21.50
C PRO A 629 -70.49 -23.89 -22.19
N ASP A 630 -71.03 -23.75 -23.41
CA ASP A 630 -70.98 -22.48 -24.14
C ASP A 630 -71.59 -21.38 -23.25
N PRO A 631 -70.86 -20.27 -22.99
CA PRO A 631 -71.39 -19.18 -22.19
C PRO A 631 -72.52 -18.48 -22.96
N ASP A 632 -73.56 -18.08 -22.23
CA ASP A 632 -74.69 -17.33 -22.77
C ASP A 632 -74.20 -16.08 -23.54
N GLU A 633 -74.73 -15.90 -24.76
CA GLU A 633 -74.29 -14.92 -25.77
C GLU A 633 -74.36 -13.44 -25.33
N GLU A 634 -74.82 -13.13 -24.12
CA GLU A 634 -75.01 -11.75 -23.63
C GLU A 634 -73.97 -11.28 -22.60
N GLU A 635 -73.10 -12.16 -22.05
CA GLU A 635 -72.10 -11.79 -21.02
C GLU A 635 -70.67 -12.31 -21.28
N ALA A 636 -70.32 -12.72 -22.50
CA ALA A 636 -68.92 -12.96 -22.85
C ALA A 636 -68.19 -11.60 -23.04
N PRO A 637 -67.12 -11.29 -22.27
CA PRO A 637 -66.28 -10.15 -22.59
C PRO A 637 -65.60 -10.44 -23.92
N VAL A 638 -66.04 -9.77 -24.97
CA VAL A 638 -65.35 -9.77 -26.26
C VAL A 638 -63.94 -9.24 -26.00
N LEU A 639 -62.94 -10.12 -26.04
CA LEU A 639 -61.54 -9.74 -26.19
C LEU A 639 -61.42 -9.05 -27.55
N ASP A 640 -61.64 -7.74 -27.56
CA ASP A 640 -61.31 -6.88 -28.68
C ASP A 640 -59.78 -6.88 -28.84
N LEU A 641 -59.30 -7.83 -29.66
CA LEU A 641 -57.95 -7.80 -30.23
C LEU A 641 -57.91 -6.58 -31.13
N GLY A 642 -57.59 -5.43 -30.52
CA GLY A 642 -57.74 -4.08 -31.04
C GLY A 642 -57.79 -3.97 -32.55
N HIS A 643 -58.84 -3.32 -33.03
CA HIS A 643 -58.99 -2.92 -34.43
C HIS A 643 -57.65 -2.42 -35.01
N PRO A 644 -57.31 -2.81 -36.26
CA PRO A 644 -56.11 -2.32 -36.90
C PRO A 644 -56.16 -0.80 -36.92
N THR A 645 -55.06 -0.17 -36.46
CA THR A 645 -54.87 1.27 -36.43
C THR A 645 -55.45 1.90 -37.71
N PRO A 646 -56.32 2.93 -37.60
CA PRO A 646 -56.94 3.56 -38.76
C PRO A 646 -55.89 3.87 -39.83
N PRO A 647 -56.19 3.71 -41.14
CA PRO A 647 -55.20 3.87 -42.21
C PRO A 647 -54.45 5.22 -42.16
N GLU A 648 -55.09 6.24 -41.59
CA GLU A 648 -54.59 7.61 -41.47
C GLU A 648 -53.50 7.79 -40.39
N GLU A 649 -53.35 6.83 -39.47
CA GLU A 649 -52.37 6.87 -38.37
C GLU A 649 -51.17 5.93 -38.56
N ARG A 650 -51.17 5.16 -39.66
CA ARG A 650 -50.11 4.21 -39.98
C ARG A 650 -48.86 4.93 -40.50
N LEU A 651 -47.72 4.58 -39.93
CA LEU A 651 -46.40 5.05 -40.31
C LEU A 651 -45.80 4.12 -41.35
N THR A 652 -45.22 4.70 -42.41
CA THR A 652 -44.33 3.95 -43.30
C THR A 652 -43.09 3.48 -42.52
N THR A 653 -42.35 2.49 -43.05
CA THR A 653 -41.13 1.99 -42.39
C THR A 653 -40.04 3.06 -42.21
N ASP A 654 -40.00 4.08 -43.07
CA ASP A 654 -39.03 5.18 -42.94
C ASP A 654 -39.51 6.19 -41.90
N GLN A 655 -40.79 6.55 -41.90
CA GLN A 655 -41.37 7.41 -40.86
C GLN A 655 -41.30 6.78 -39.46
N ALA A 656 -41.50 5.46 -39.36
CA ALA A 656 -41.35 4.74 -38.10
C ALA A 656 -39.89 4.70 -37.62
N ARG A 657 -38.93 4.58 -38.55
CA ARG A 657 -37.50 4.66 -38.22
C ARG A 657 -37.15 6.06 -37.69
N ASP A 658 -37.59 7.11 -38.38
CA ASP A 658 -37.35 8.49 -37.95
C ASP A 658 -38.01 8.79 -36.60
N ALA A 659 -39.22 8.27 -36.36
CA ALA A 659 -39.90 8.39 -35.08
C ALA A 659 -39.14 7.69 -33.94
N ILE A 660 -38.60 6.49 -34.18
CA ILE A 660 -37.74 5.80 -33.21
C ILE A 660 -36.46 6.60 -32.98
N HIS A 661 -35.81 7.11 -34.03
CA HIS A 661 -34.59 7.92 -33.88
C HIS A 661 -34.85 9.20 -33.08
N GLN A 662 -35.97 9.91 -33.35
CA GLN A 662 -36.39 11.08 -32.58
C GLN A 662 -36.74 10.73 -31.13
N ARG A 663 -37.37 9.57 -30.88
CA ARG A 663 -37.68 9.11 -29.51
C ARG A 663 -36.40 8.81 -28.73
N LEU A 664 -35.45 8.11 -29.34
CA LEU A 664 -34.15 7.81 -28.74
C LEU A 664 -33.35 9.09 -28.47
N ASP A 665 -33.30 10.03 -29.41
CA ASP A 665 -32.70 11.35 -29.23
C ASP A 665 -33.41 12.16 -28.12
N GLY A 666 -34.74 12.12 -28.09
CA GLY A 666 -35.55 12.77 -27.07
C GLY A 666 -35.31 12.19 -25.68
N TRP A 667 -35.23 10.86 -25.55
CA TRP A 667 -34.85 10.19 -24.30
C TRP A 667 -33.45 10.56 -23.87
N LEU A 668 -32.48 10.53 -24.79
CA LEU A 668 -31.11 10.91 -24.50
C LEU A 668 -31.03 12.36 -24.00
N ARG A 669 -31.72 13.31 -24.66
CA ARG A 669 -31.79 14.72 -24.22
C ARG A 669 -32.55 14.89 -22.91
N GLY A 670 -33.59 14.09 -22.70
CA GLY A 670 -34.40 14.06 -21.48
C GLY A 670 -33.74 13.34 -20.30
N GLY A 671 -32.51 12.84 -20.46
CA GLY A 671 -31.76 12.18 -19.39
C GLY A 671 -32.04 10.68 -19.26
N LYS A 672 -32.96 10.11 -20.04
CA LYS A 672 -33.23 8.67 -20.05
C LYS A 672 -32.19 7.96 -20.92
N GLN A 673 -31.36 7.13 -20.30
CA GLN A 673 -30.19 6.51 -20.93
C GLN A 673 -30.40 5.03 -21.30
N ASP A 674 -31.57 4.48 -21.00
CA ASP A 674 -31.91 3.10 -21.31
C ASP A 674 -33.40 2.96 -21.63
N PHE A 675 -33.78 1.83 -22.23
CA PHE A 675 -35.18 1.54 -22.52
C PHE A 675 -35.44 0.05 -22.70
N TYR A 676 -36.71 -0.33 -22.55
CA TYR A 676 -37.22 -1.64 -22.99
C TYR A 676 -37.89 -1.52 -24.36
N PRO A 677 -37.81 -2.53 -25.24
CA PRO A 677 -38.51 -2.52 -26.53
C PRO A 677 -40.02 -2.26 -26.42
N ARG A 678 -40.65 -2.68 -25.32
CA ARG A 678 -42.08 -2.42 -25.04
C ARG A 678 -42.43 -0.94 -24.98
N GLU A 679 -41.48 -0.08 -24.64
CA GLU A 679 -41.66 1.38 -24.57
C GLU A 679 -41.66 2.04 -25.95
N LEU A 680 -41.41 1.27 -27.01
CA LEU A 680 -41.58 1.66 -28.40
C LEU A 680 -42.84 1.04 -29.03
N ASN A 681 -43.65 0.29 -28.26
CA ASN A 681 -44.83 -0.40 -28.80
C ASN A 681 -45.83 0.58 -29.43
N ASP A 682 -45.94 1.80 -28.92
CA ASP A 682 -46.79 2.86 -29.49
C ASP A 682 -46.39 3.19 -30.94
N ILE A 683 -45.10 3.16 -31.25
CA ILE A 683 -44.57 3.36 -32.60
C ILE A 683 -44.68 2.06 -33.42
N LEU A 684 -44.37 0.91 -32.81
CA LEU A 684 -44.36 -0.39 -33.48
C LEU A 684 -45.75 -0.85 -33.94
N LEU A 685 -46.80 -0.52 -33.17
CA LEU A 685 -48.20 -0.80 -33.51
C LEU A 685 -48.72 0.05 -34.68
N ARG A 686 -48.02 1.13 -35.03
CA ARG A 686 -48.38 2.02 -36.12
C ARG A 686 -47.66 1.70 -37.43
N VAL A 687 -46.68 0.80 -37.46
CA VAL A 687 -45.91 0.50 -38.68
C VAL A 687 -46.75 -0.33 -39.65
N ASP A 688 -46.88 0.13 -40.89
CA ASP A 688 -47.69 -0.53 -41.93
C ASP A 688 -46.99 -1.76 -42.54
N ILE A 689 -46.66 -2.76 -41.72
CA ILE A 689 -46.02 -4.02 -42.14
C ILE A 689 -46.58 -5.21 -41.36
N GLY A 690 -46.67 -6.37 -42.02
CA GLY A 690 -47.23 -7.59 -41.42
C GLY A 690 -46.38 -8.20 -40.29
N ASP A 691 -45.12 -7.80 -40.13
CA ASP A 691 -44.23 -8.29 -39.08
C ASP A 691 -43.35 -7.14 -38.55
N SER A 692 -43.99 -6.24 -37.79
CA SER A 692 -43.36 -5.07 -37.18
C SER A 692 -42.24 -5.45 -36.21
N ARG A 693 -42.39 -6.58 -35.53
CA ARG A 693 -41.41 -7.12 -34.58
C ARG A 693 -40.11 -7.52 -35.28
N ARG A 694 -40.17 -8.28 -36.38
CA ARG A 694 -38.97 -8.65 -37.15
C ARG A 694 -38.31 -7.46 -37.83
N TRP A 695 -39.07 -6.46 -38.24
CA TRP A 695 -38.51 -5.20 -38.75
C TRP A 695 -37.77 -4.43 -37.66
N PHE A 696 -38.35 -4.31 -36.47
CA PHE A 696 -37.70 -3.65 -35.33
C PHE A 696 -36.40 -4.35 -34.95
N TYR A 697 -36.38 -5.68 -34.86
CA TYR A 697 -35.15 -6.41 -34.55
C TYR A 697 -34.04 -6.14 -35.58
N ARG A 698 -34.36 -6.03 -36.87
CA ARG A 698 -33.37 -5.63 -37.89
C ARG A 698 -32.88 -4.20 -37.74
N LEU A 699 -33.74 -3.27 -37.34
CA LEU A 699 -33.36 -1.89 -37.05
C LEU A 699 -32.48 -1.82 -35.80
N ARG A 700 -32.88 -2.49 -34.73
CA ARG A 700 -32.13 -2.66 -33.49
C ARG A 700 -30.73 -3.21 -33.77
N ASP A 701 -30.61 -4.28 -34.55
CA ASP A 701 -29.31 -4.89 -34.88
C ASP A 701 -28.40 -3.90 -35.62
N ARG A 702 -28.97 -3.04 -36.48
CA ARG A 702 -28.23 -1.93 -37.09
C ARG A 702 -27.82 -0.89 -36.07
N LEU A 703 -28.73 -0.44 -35.21
CA LEU A 703 -28.40 0.53 -34.16
C LEU A 703 -27.32 0.01 -33.19
N ILE A 704 -27.29 -1.29 -32.93
CA ILE A 704 -26.22 -1.96 -32.17
C ILE A 704 -24.91 -1.95 -32.96
N THR A 705 -24.95 -2.33 -34.23
CA THR A 705 -23.77 -2.33 -35.11
C THR A 705 -23.19 -0.93 -35.28
N ASP A 706 -24.06 0.07 -35.35
CA ASP A 706 -23.73 1.48 -35.47
C ASP A 706 -23.38 2.09 -34.10
N GLY A 707 -23.35 1.33 -33.01
CA GLY A 707 -22.96 1.81 -31.67
C GLY A 707 -23.88 2.90 -31.09
N VAL A 708 -25.12 3.01 -31.58
CA VAL A 708 -26.13 3.92 -31.03
C VAL A 708 -26.69 3.36 -29.73
N ILE A 709 -26.97 2.06 -29.71
CA ILE A 709 -27.50 1.34 -28.55
C ILE A 709 -26.70 0.07 -28.29
N SER A 710 -26.86 -0.53 -27.12
CA SER A 710 -26.33 -1.87 -26.81
C SER A 710 -27.28 -2.64 -25.92
N GLU A 711 -27.28 -3.97 -26.02
CA GLU A 711 -28.00 -4.84 -25.08
C GLU A 711 -27.38 -4.76 -23.67
N ASP A 712 -28.23 -4.77 -22.64
CA ASP A 712 -27.84 -5.08 -21.26
C ASP A 712 -27.91 -6.60 -21.07
N GLU A 713 -26.75 -7.22 -20.86
CA GLU A 713 -26.59 -8.67 -20.75
C GLU A 713 -26.52 -9.15 -19.29
N SER A 714 -26.69 -8.25 -18.32
CA SER A 714 -26.75 -8.64 -16.91
C SER A 714 -28.01 -9.46 -16.61
N ASP A 715 -27.94 -10.29 -15.56
CA ASP A 715 -29.09 -11.10 -15.11
C ASP A 715 -30.31 -10.22 -14.80
N ASP A 716 -30.10 -9.02 -14.25
CA ASP A 716 -31.15 -8.02 -13.96
C ASP A 716 -31.60 -7.20 -15.19
N GLY A 717 -30.76 -7.17 -16.24
CA GLY A 717 -30.90 -6.31 -17.41
C GLY A 717 -31.55 -6.97 -18.61
N PHE A 718 -31.93 -8.25 -18.53
CA PHE A 718 -32.39 -9.02 -19.68
C PHE A 718 -33.51 -8.32 -20.46
N GLY A 719 -33.21 -7.97 -21.72
CA GLY A 719 -34.16 -7.30 -22.63
C GLY A 719 -34.18 -5.77 -22.52
N ARG A 720 -33.28 -5.15 -21.77
CA ARG A 720 -33.04 -3.70 -21.71
C ARG A 720 -31.91 -3.29 -22.67
N TYR A 721 -31.98 -2.05 -23.17
CA TYR A 721 -30.99 -1.49 -24.09
C TYR A 721 -30.50 -0.13 -23.58
N ASP A 722 -29.19 0.05 -23.50
CA ASP A 722 -28.56 1.34 -23.21
C ASP A 722 -28.44 2.18 -24.48
N ILE A 723 -28.62 3.50 -24.35
CA ILE A 723 -28.49 4.49 -25.42
C ILE A 723 -27.17 5.25 -25.22
N HIS A 724 -26.21 5.06 -26.12
CA HIS A 724 -24.86 5.64 -26.00
C HIS A 724 -24.74 7.02 -26.67
N ARG A 725 -25.39 7.17 -27.82
CA ARG A 725 -25.35 8.40 -28.62
C ARG A 725 -26.65 8.59 -29.37
N SER A 726 -26.89 9.82 -29.83
CA SER A 726 -28.08 10.12 -30.61
C SER A 726 -27.94 9.50 -32.01
N PRO A 727 -28.98 8.82 -32.53
CA PRO A 727 -29.01 8.36 -33.92
C PRO A 727 -29.17 9.50 -34.94
N LEU A 728 -29.38 10.74 -34.48
CA LEU A 728 -29.56 11.94 -35.31
C LEU A 728 -28.28 12.80 -35.41
N THR A 729 -27.20 12.41 -34.72
CA THR A 729 -25.85 12.99 -34.78
C THR A 729 -24.90 12.03 -35.44
#